data_AF-A0A8U0L3U1-F1
#
_entry.id   AF-A0A8U0L3U1-F1
#
_cell.length_a   1.000
_cell.length_b   1.000
_cell.length_c   1.000
_cell.angle_alpha   90.00
_cell.angle_beta   90.00
_cell.angle_gamma   90.00
#
_symmetry.space_group_name_H-M   'P 1'
#
loop_
_entity.id
_entity.type
_entity.pdbx_description
1 polymer ?
#
loop_
_entity_poly.entity_id
_entity_poly.type
_entity_poly.pdbx_seq_one_letter_code
_entity_poly.pdbx_strand_id
1 'polypeptide(L)'
;MGNHKALTSAVAAIASIATLGALAAPAFAVDAANGTYSPNGKSVAELAKHGAAQRIAAIGNKSAKNVVLFIGDGMGDSEITVARDYLKGANGHFDGLDAVGQPGALDDVQAGTGQYTTFSLGDGSKDSAVGKDGAGKLVANPNPGKLTPVTDSSASGSAWATGTKTYNNAVDVDIYGNPQLNLFELAKAAGKATGNVSTAEIQDATPAVLESHSTERACYGPQGKTDGKTNNASKQCLANQLKENGGIGSISEQLLDTRADVTIGGGSKYFRQTVQGGEYKGKTVWEQAKDMGFQTVENDPAAMNALQYKDGQPVLALMSDGNMPTKFNPSEATAKDPAKDANPTVCTPNDAWLGNRGASLKDMTKKALDLLNANPNGQKNGFLLQVEGASIDKQDHNANACGQIGETDDFDQAIAYAIKNVDLTNTLVIVTADHAHTSQVLNAQPAYALSTVLKSADGNNMVVSYGTAQEASTDAEGGYNGGDMEHTGTQLRIAASGPGAQRVIGLTDQTDNFYTIAGALGLATSPDEQNALSKDGTVKVSRTQAGKYVANVDGFNGDALLSYELKDKNGTVVSKSDSSTPLSGVRVKPAQTTSIALDKMSEGAEYTLTVTGRQSGKVATVAIQAPAAGSADKKPGADKNGVIASGKVPNDSAVSGPLGATGTAVMAIAIAAVMLVAIAMLIKAARNARNN
;
A
#
# COMPACT_ATOMS: atom_id res chain seq x y z
N MET A 1 25.49 50.58 -37.18
CA MET A 1 24.67 51.55 -37.96
C MET A 1 23.33 50.89 -38.23
N GLY A 2 22.16 51.47 -38.00
CA GLY A 2 21.83 52.75 -37.38
C GLY A 2 20.31 52.85 -37.20
N ASN A 3 19.89 53.21 -36.00
CA ASN A 3 18.53 53.51 -35.51
C ASN A 3 17.65 54.37 -36.43
N HIS A 4 16.32 54.33 -36.21
CA HIS A 4 15.39 55.44 -35.86
C HIS A 4 13.94 54.93 -36.11
N LYS A 5 13.00 54.85 -35.14
CA LYS A 5 12.25 55.91 -34.41
C LYS A 5 11.42 56.81 -35.38
N ALA A 6 10.13 57.16 -35.16
CA ALA A 6 9.26 57.03 -33.98
C ALA A 6 7.73 57.06 -34.31
N LEU A 7 6.91 57.00 -33.25
CA LEU A 7 5.45 57.14 -33.10
C LEU A 7 4.73 58.22 -33.95
N THR A 8 3.41 58.03 -34.12
CA THR A 8 2.40 59.11 -34.11
C THR A 8 1.09 58.72 -33.40
N SER A 9 0.33 59.74 -32.98
CA SER A 9 -0.87 59.69 -32.11
C SER A 9 -1.86 60.81 -32.53
N ALA A 10 -3.12 60.92 -32.07
CA ALA A 10 -3.89 60.15 -31.08
C ALA A 10 -5.43 60.34 -31.26
N VAL A 11 -6.22 59.53 -30.54
CA VAL A 11 -7.53 59.83 -29.89
C VAL A 11 -8.54 60.79 -30.57
N ALA A 12 -9.74 60.25 -30.91
CA ALA A 12 -11.10 60.76 -30.58
C ALA A 12 -12.16 59.88 -31.31
N ALA A 13 -13.08 59.10 -30.72
CA ALA A 13 -14.09 59.33 -29.67
C ALA A 13 -15.41 59.98 -30.16
N ILE A 14 -16.49 59.16 -30.25
CA ILE A 14 -17.97 59.41 -30.17
C ILE A 14 -18.62 58.09 -30.63
N ALA A 15 -19.05 57.17 -29.73
CA ALA A 15 -20.22 57.17 -28.84
C ALA A 15 -21.55 56.76 -29.52
N SER A 16 -22.05 55.55 -29.21
CA SER A 16 -23.47 55.16 -29.21
C SER A 16 -23.66 53.89 -28.38
N ILE A 17 -24.75 53.83 -27.59
CA ILE A 17 -24.97 52.85 -26.52
C ILE A 17 -25.87 51.71 -27.02
N ALA A 18 -25.46 50.46 -26.80
CA ALA A 18 -26.36 49.31 -26.81
C ALA A 18 -25.92 48.29 -25.74
N THR A 19 -26.78 48.13 -24.75
CA THR A 19 -26.72 47.18 -23.63
C THR A 19 -26.12 45.80 -23.93
N LEU A 20 -24.97 45.48 -23.30
CA LEU A 20 -24.72 44.12 -22.80
C LEU A 20 -24.60 44.18 -21.27
N GLY A 21 -25.25 43.23 -20.60
CA GLY A 21 -25.34 43.20 -19.15
C GLY A 21 -24.00 42.88 -18.48
N ALA A 22 -23.90 43.25 -17.20
CA ALA A 22 -22.75 42.92 -16.37
C ALA A 22 -22.62 41.40 -16.20
N LEU A 23 -21.72 40.79 -16.96
CA LEU A 23 -20.98 39.62 -16.48
C LEU A 23 -19.71 40.12 -15.82
N ALA A 24 -19.86 40.58 -14.57
CA ALA A 24 -18.75 40.62 -13.66
C ALA A 24 -18.25 39.18 -13.51
N ALA A 25 -17.08 38.87 -14.10
CA ALA A 25 -16.40 37.62 -13.82
C ALA A 25 -16.22 37.54 -12.29
N PRO A 26 -16.76 36.53 -11.60
CA PRO A 26 -16.56 36.44 -10.17
C PRO A 26 -15.08 36.11 -9.96
N ALA A 27 -14.35 37.06 -9.38
CA ALA A 27 -13.04 36.79 -8.83
C ALA A 27 -13.24 35.86 -7.61
N PHE A 28 -13.29 34.55 -7.85
CA PHE A 28 -13.37 33.54 -6.80
C PHE A 28 -12.03 33.42 -6.07
N ALA A 29 -11.74 34.40 -5.22
CA ALA A 29 -10.83 34.22 -4.10
C ALA A 29 -11.58 33.45 -3.01
N VAL A 30 -11.32 32.14 -2.88
CA VAL A 30 -11.77 31.33 -1.75
C VAL A 30 -10.62 30.43 -1.28
N ASP A 31 -9.78 30.98 -0.42
CA ASP A 31 -8.99 30.21 0.53
C ASP A 31 -9.65 30.35 1.91
N ALA A 32 -10.07 29.21 2.47
CA ALA A 32 -10.34 28.99 3.89
C ALA A 32 -10.77 27.54 4.14
N ALA A 33 -9.79 26.66 4.41
CA ALA A 33 -9.96 25.39 5.13
C ALA A 33 -10.89 24.28 4.57
N ASN A 34 -11.66 24.48 3.49
CA ASN A 34 -12.71 23.54 3.03
C ASN A 34 -12.71 23.29 1.51
N GLY A 35 -11.96 22.29 1.05
CA GLY A 35 -12.28 21.51 -0.16
C GLY A 35 -12.44 22.24 -1.50
N THR A 36 -11.59 23.21 -1.84
CA THR A 36 -11.65 23.91 -3.14
C THR A 36 -10.94 23.14 -4.28
N TYR A 37 -11.69 22.87 -5.34
CA TYR A 37 -11.18 22.33 -6.61
C TYR A 37 -10.24 23.33 -7.30
N SER A 38 -8.97 22.95 -7.50
CA SER A 38 -8.02 23.74 -8.30
C SER A 38 -8.21 23.47 -9.80
N PRO A 39 -8.51 24.49 -10.63
CA PRO A 39 -8.63 24.32 -12.08
C PRO A 39 -7.28 24.01 -12.76
N ASN A 40 -6.15 24.22 -12.06
CA ASN A 40 -4.81 23.90 -12.53
C ASN A 40 -4.26 22.58 -11.94
N GLY A 41 -5.10 21.82 -11.22
CA GLY A 41 -4.67 20.67 -10.42
C GLY A 41 -3.99 21.08 -9.10
N LYS A 42 -3.74 20.08 -8.23
CA LYS A 42 -2.94 20.26 -7.01
C LYS A 42 -1.45 20.16 -7.36
N SER A 43 -0.60 20.86 -6.60
CA SER A 43 0.85 20.71 -6.70
C SER A 43 1.32 19.37 -6.10
N VAL A 44 2.51 18.93 -6.51
CA VAL A 44 3.19 17.74 -5.97
C VAL A 44 3.20 17.70 -4.44
N ALA A 45 3.47 18.82 -3.79
CA ALA A 45 3.55 18.93 -2.33
C ALA A 45 2.19 18.85 -1.61
N GLU A 46 1.08 19.05 -2.33
CA GLU A 46 -0.29 18.84 -1.84
C GLU A 46 -0.75 17.38 -2.10
N LEU A 47 -0.39 16.84 -3.27
CA LEU A 47 -0.66 15.45 -3.68
C LEU A 47 -0.01 14.44 -2.74
N ALA A 48 1.22 14.72 -2.31
CA ALA A 48 2.01 13.92 -1.37
C ALA A 48 1.59 14.05 0.11
N LYS A 49 0.44 14.69 0.40
CA LYS A 49 -0.10 14.80 1.78
C LYS A 49 -1.49 14.21 1.94
N HIS A 50 -2.41 14.52 1.04
CA HIS A 50 -3.82 14.07 1.09
C HIS A 50 -4.45 14.03 -0.31
N GLY A 51 -3.72 13.45 -1.27
CA GLY A 51 -4.28 13.00 -2.54
C GLY A 51 -4.81 14.09 -3.48
N ALA A 52 -5.35 13.67 -4.63
CA ALA A 52 -5.58 14.57 -5.76
C ALA A 52 -6.77 15.51 -5.62
N ALA A 53 -7.85 15.06 -4.99
CA ALA A 53 -9.13 15.69 -5.26
C ALA A 53 -10.04 15.88 -4.04
N GLN A 54 -10.16 14.92 -3.12
CA GLN A 54 -11.12 14.95 -2.01
C GLN A 54 -12.56 15.25 -2.50
N ARG A 55 -12.90 14.85 -3.74
CA ARG A 55 -14.18 15.16 -4.42
C ARG A 55 -15.38 14.55 -3.69
N ILE A 56 -15.12 13.54 -2.87
CA ILE A 56 -16.09 12.73 -2.15
C ILE A 56 -16.53 13.35 -0.81
N ALA A 57 -15.83 14.36 -0.27
CA ALA A 57 -16.00 14.82 1.12
C ALA A 57 -17.46 15.18 1.52
N ALA A 58 -18.28 15.65 0.57
CA ALA A 58 -19.69 16.01 0.78
C ALA A 58 -20.71 14.95 0.32
N ILE A 59 -20.27 13.83 -0.29
CA ILE A 59 -21.16 12.82 -0.89
C ILE A 59 -21.31 11.63 0.05
N GLY A 60 -22.55 11.34 0.48
CA GLY A 60 -22.87 10.19 1.33
C GLY A 60 -22.38 10.33 2.78
N ASN A 61 -23.19 9.86 3.74
CA ASN A 61 -22.88 9.94 5.18
C ASN A 61 -23.19 8.66 5.96
N LYS A 62 -23.59 7.58 5.29
CA LYS A 62 -23.84 6.30 5.96
C LYS A 62 -22.52 5.60 6.28
N SER A 63 -22.43 5.07 7.49
CA SER A 63 -21.38 4.15 7.90
C SER A 63 -21.70 2.71 7.50
N ALA A 64 -20.66 1.94 7.25
CA ALA A 64 -20.72 0.48 7.14
C ALA A 64 -20.07 -0.14 8.38
N LYS A 65 -20.58 -1.30 8.79
CA LYS A 65 -19.91 -2.16 9.77
C LYS A 65 -18.65 -2.75 9.14
N ASN A 66 -18.81 -3.33 7.94
CA ASN A 66 -17.75 -4.03 7.22
C ASN A 66 -17.46 -3.39 5.87
N VAL A 67 -16.25 -3.57 5.35
CA VAL A 67 -15.90 -3.28 3.95
C VAL A 67 -15.24 -4.50 3.32
N VAL A 68 -15.61 -4.80 2.07
CA VAL A 68 -14.88 -5.73 1.20
C VAL A 68 -14.42 -4.97 -0.04
N LEU A 69 -13.10 -4.84 -0.22
CA LEU A 69 -12.47 -4.23 -1.37
C LEU A 69 -11.96 -5.33 -2.31
N PHE A 70 -12.45 -5.32 -3.54
CA PHE A 70 -11.99 -6.18 -4.62
C PHE A 70 -11.12 -5.39 -5.60
N ILE A 71 -9.89 -5.84 -5.79
CA ILE A 71 -8.92 -5.29 -6.77
C ILE A 71 -8.68 -6.33 -7.87
N GLY A 72 -9.01 -6.00 -9.11
CA GLY A 72 -8.48 -6.72 -10.27
C GLY A 72 -7.23 -5.97 -10.73
N ASP A 73 -6.04 -6.49 -10.46
CA ASP A 73 -4.78 -5.83 -10.84
C ASP A 73 -4.76 -5.66 -12.37
N GLY A 74 -4.50 -4.45 -12.87
CA GLY A 74 -4.55 -4.11 -14.30
C GLY A 74 -5.94 -4.18 -14.99
N MET A 75 -7.03 -4.50 -14.27
CA MET A 75 -8.35 -4.82 -14.85
C MET A 75 -9.17 -3.57 -15.24
N GLY A 76 -8.74 -2.84 -16.26
CA GLY A 76 -9.49 -1.74 -16.85
C GLY A 76 -10.78 -2.16 -17.57
N ASP A 77 -11.53 -1.18 -18.08
CA ASP A 77 -12.80 -1.41 -18.79
C ASP A 77 -12.63 -2.28 -20.06
N SER A 78 -11.44 -2.28 -20.68
CA SER A 78 -11.11 -3.15 -21.80
C SER A 78 -11.00 -4.61 -21.36
N GLU A 79 -10.27 -4.86 -20.29
CA GLU A 79 -9.99 -6.18 -19.72
C GLU A 79 -11.28 -6.87 -19.24
N ILE A 80 -12.18 -6.10 -18.61
CA ILE A 80 -13.54 -6.57 -18.26
C ILE A 80 -14.32 -6.95 -19.53
N THR A 81 -14.19 -6.18 -20.61
CA THR A 81 -14.92 -6.42 -21.87
C THR A 81 -14.35 -7.63 -22.63
N VAL A 82 -13.03 -7.76 -22.73
CA VAL A 82 -12.35 -8.95 -23.28
C VAL A 82 -12.84 -10.23 -22.58
N ALA A 83 -12.93 -10.22 -21.26
CA ALA A 83 -13.42 -11.36 -20.50
C ALA A 83 -14.93 -11.60 -20.69
N ARG A 84 -15.76 -10.54 -20.70
CA ARG A 84 -17.22 -10.66 -20.89
C ARG A 84 -17.56 -11.24 -22.26
N ASP A 85 -17.00 -10.66 -23.32
CA ASP A 85 -17.28 -11.03 -24.70
C ASP A 85 -16.85 -12.49 -24.97
N TYR A 86 -15.72 -12.92 -24.41
CA TYR A 86 -15.28 -14.31 -24.48
C TYR A 86 -16.19 -15.28 -23.70
N LEU A 87 -16.47 -14.99 -22.42
CA LEU A 87 -17.11 -15.95 -21.49
C LEU A 87 -18.63 -15.94 -21.52
N LYS A 88 -19.23 -14.77 -21.75
CA LYS A 88 -20.67 -14.49 -21.60
C LYS A 88 -21.32 -14.04 -22.91
N GLY A 89 -20.52 -13.63 -23.90
CA GLY A 89 -20.98 -13.00 -25.13
C GLY A 89 -21.09 -11.48 -24.99
N ALA A 90 -21.11 -10.75 -26.09
CA ALA A 90 -21.06 -9.28 -26.11
C ALA A 90 -22.32 -8.62 -25.50
N ASN A 91 -23.44 -9.35 -25.42
CA ASN A 91 -24.66 -8.97 -24.71
C ASN A 91 -24.91 -9.85 -23.46
N GLY A 92 -23.85 -10.48 -22.95
CA GLY A 92 -23.85 -11.23 -21.70
C GLY A 92 -23.66 -10.35 -20.47
N HIS A 93 -23.49 -10.98 -19.31
CA HIS A 93 -23.35 -10.30 -18.02
C HIS A 93 -22.48 -11.14 -17.07
N PHE A 94 -21.70 -10.48 -16.22
CA PHE A 94 -20.95 -11.10 -15.13
C PHE A 94 -21.76 -11.13 -13.83
N ASP A 95 -21.69 -12.24 -13.09
CA ASP A 95 -22.52 -12.50 -11.91
C ASP A 95 -22.16 -11.62 -10.70
N GLY A 96 -20.92 -11.13 -10.65
CA GLY A 96 -20.37 -10.28 -9.61
C GLY A 96 -19.91 -8.93 -10.15
N LEU A 97 -19.02 -8.93 -11.15
CA LEU A 97 -18.42 -7.72 -11.73
C LEU A 97 -19.49 -6.72 -12.20
N ASP A 98 -20.51 -7.18 -12.91
CA ASP A 98 -21.54 -6.29 -13.47
C ASP A 98 -22.73 -6.06 -12.53
N ALA A 99 -22.89 -6.87 -11.48
CA ALA A 99 -23.90 -6.71 -10.44
C ALA A 99 -23.55 -5.59 -9.43
N VAL A 100 -22.27 -5.47 -9.04
CA VAL A 100 -21.82 -4.39 -8.15
C VAL A 100 -21.95 -3.04 -8.86
N GLY A 101 -22.57 -2.08 -8.17
CA GLY A 101 -22.84 -0.74 -8.69
C GLY A 101 -24.22 -0.57 -9.31
N GLN A 102 -24.99 -1.65 -9.50
CA GLN A 102 -26.34 -1.60 -10.06
C GLN A 102 -27.41 -1.71 -8.95
N PRO A 103 -28.21 -0.67 -8.67
CA PRO A 103 -29.22 -0.72 -7.59
C PRO A 103 -30.20 -1.90 -7.74
N GLY A 104 -30.73 -2.10 -8.96
CA GLY A 104 -31.71 -3.15 -9.24
C GLY A 104 -31.16 -4.57 -9.35
N ALA A 105 -29.84 -4.78 -9.33
CA ALA A 105 -29.24 -6.12 -9.39
C ALA A 105 -29.11 -6.79 -8.01
N LEU A 106 -29.20 -5.99 -6.94
CA LEU A 106 -28.93 -6.40 -5.56
C LEU A 106 -30.00 -5.84 -4.60
N ASP A 107 -31.28 -6.03 -4.94
CA ASP A 107 -32.45 -5.68 -4.11
C ASP A 107 -32.54 -4.20 -3.66
N ASP A 108 -32.25 -3.26 -4.56
CA ASP A 108 -32.33 -1.79 -4.36
C ASP A 108 -31.45 -1.25 -3.22
N VAL A 109 -30.28 -1.87 -3.02
CA VAL A 109 -29.21 -1.33 -2.17
C VAL A 109 -28.67 0.00 -2.70
N GLN A 110 -28.08 0.78 -1.79
CA GLN A 110 -27.25 1.91 -2.23
C GLN A 110 -26.13 1.41 -3.14
N ALA A 111 -26.04 1.95 -4.33
CA ALA A 111 -25.02 1.57 -5.30
C ALA A 111 -24.46 2.79 -6.02
N GLY A 112 -23.31 2.62 -6.67
CA GLY A 112 -22.68 3.65 -7.47
C GLY A 112 -21.67 3.06 -8.46
N THR A 113 -21.53 3.72 -9.61
CA THR A 113 -20.48 3.47 -10.60
C THR A 113 -19.89 4.79 -11.04
N GLY A 114 -18.57 4.83 -11.20
CA GLY A 114 -17.85 5.98 -11.72
C GLY A 114 -16.50 5.55 -12.31
N GLN A 115 -15.65 6.53 -12.54
CA GLN A 115 -14.28 6.34 -13.01
C GLN A 115 -13.32 7.09 -12.09
N TYR A 116 -12.08 6.61 -11.97
CA TYR A 116 -11.08 7.31 -11.17
C TYR A 116 -9.72 7.48 -11.83
N THR A 117 -8.95 8.46 -11.36
CA THR A 117 -7.59 8.75 -11.83
C THR A 117 -6.51 8.00 -11.05
N THR A 118 -5.57 7.41 -11.77
CA THR A 118 -4.59 6.43 -11.25
C THR A 118 -3.14 6.95 -11.23
N PHE A 119 -2.82 8.06 -11.89
CA PHE A 119 -1.47 8.67 -11.99
C PHE A 119 -0.67 8.70 -10.67
N SER A 120 0.66 8.68 -10.76
CA SER A 120 1.60 8.68 -9.63
C SER A 120 2.50 9.94 -9.59
N LEU A 121 3.42 9.99 -8.63
CA LEU A 121 4.37 11.07 -8.39
C LEU A 121 5.84 10.62 -8.60
N GLY A 122 6.14 9.94 -9.71
CA GLY A 122 7.51 9.66 -10.13
C GLY A 122 7.60 8.35 -10.89
N ASP A 123 8.50 8.28 -11.86
CA ASP A 123 8.66 7.12 -12.75
C ASP A 123 9.38 5.94 -12.03
N GLY A 124 9.92 6.17 -10.84
CA GLY A 124 10.54 5.18 -9.97
C GLY A 124 11.18 5.80 -8.73
N SER A 125 11.86 5.00 -7.90
CA SER A 125 12.49 5.48 -6.65
C SER A 125 13.56 6.56 -6.83
N LYS A 126 14.12 6.73 -8.03
CA LYS A 126 15.03 7.84 -8.37
C LYS A 126 14.34 9.22 -8.35
N ASP A 127 13.01 9.26 -8.43
CA ASP A 127 12.20 10.47 -8.31
C ASP A 127 11.72 10.74 -6.87
N SER A 128 12.20 9.95 -5.91
CA SER A 128 11.96 10.11 -4.47
C SER A 128 13.09 10.87 -3.77
N ALA A 129 12.77 11.59 -2.69
CA ALA A 129 13.79 12.18 -1.82
C ALA A 129 14.65 11.11 -1.09
N VAL A 130 14.18 9.85 -1.08
CA VAL A 130 14.86 8.69 -0.46
C VAL A 130 15.23 7.58 -1.45
N GLY A 131 15.49 7.95 -2.71
CA GLY A 131 15.96 7.01 -3.74
C GLY A 131 17.26 6.26 -3.35
N LYS A 132 17.56 5.17 -4.07
CA LYS A 132 18.76 4.34 -3.84
C LYS A 132 19.65 4.18 -5.06
N ASP A 133 20.94 3.95 -4.84
CA ASP A 133 21.85 3.42 -5.85
C ASP A 133 21.74 1.89 -5.99
N GLY A 134 22.52 1.31 -6.92
CA GLY A 134 22.57 -0.14 -7.16
C GLY A 134 23.16 -0.98 -6.02
N ALA A 135 23.64 -0.35 -4.94
CA ALA A 135 24.11 -1.00 -3.71
C ALA A 135 23.16 -0.76 -2.51
N GLY A 136 22.00 -0.13 -2.73
CA GLY A 136 21.01 0.13 -1.69
C GLY A 136 21.29 1.37 -0.85
N LYS A 137 22.28 2.19 -1.23
CA LYS A 137 22.62 3.38 -0.46
C LYS A 137 21.74 4.55 -0.88
N LEU A 138 21.33 5.35 0.10
CA LEU A 138 20.56 6.59 -0.08
C LEU A 138 21.22 7.54 -1.10
N VAL A 139 20.44 7.89 -2.13
CA VAL A 139 20.72 8.92 -3.14
C VAL A 139 19.49 9.83 -3.20
N ALA A 140 19.56 10.96 -2.49
CA ALA A 140 18.42 11.87 -2.39
C ALA A 140 18.22 12.68 -3.69
N ASN A 141 17.01 12.65 -4.25
CA ASN A 141 16.60 13.60 -5.28
C ASN A 141 16.19 14.94 -4.63
N PRO A 142 16.81 16.08 -4.99
CA PRO A 142 16.45 17.39 -4.43
C PRO A 142 15.10 17.93 -4.94
N ASN A 143 14.54 17.38 -6.01
CA ASN A 143 13.28 17.79 -6.62
C ASN A 143 12.33 16.57 -6.78
N PRO A 144 11.87 15.97 -5.68
CA PRO A 144 11.08 14.73 -5.73
C PRO A 144 9.65 14.96 -6.22
N GLY A 145 9.00 13.89 -6.71
CA GLY A 145 7.55 13.85 -6.89
C GLY A 145 6.99 14.29 -8.24
N LYS A 146 7.71 14.11 -9.35
CA LYS A 146 7.23 14.45 -10.71
C LYS A 146 5.88 13.78 -11.01
N LEU A 147 4.90 14.51 -11.58
CA LEU A 147 3.65 13.90 -12.07
C LEU A 147 3.94 12.86 -13.17
N THR A 148 3.52 11.63 -12.93
CA THR A 148 3.75 10.47 -13.81
C THR A 148 2.39 9.89 -14.24
N PRO A 149 2.04 9.94 -15.54
CA PRO A 149 0.71 9.53 -16.01
C PRO A 149 0.38 8.03 -15.83
N VAL A 150 1.40 7.18 -15.72
CA VAL A 150 1.25 5.72 -15.62
C VAL A 150 1.87 5.24 -14.30
N THR A 151 1.00 4.81 -13.39
CA THR A 151 1.40 4.26 -12.09
C THR A 151 1.83 2.80 -12.22
N ASP A 152 2.64 2.34 -11.27
CA ASP A 152 2.76 0.90 -10.97
C ASP A 152 1.80 0.51 -9.85
N SER A 153 1.62 -0.80 -9.63
CA SER A 153 0.72 -1.36 -8.60
C SER A 153 1.05 -0.95 -7.15
N SER A 154 2.26 -0.46 -6.84
CA SER A 154 2.58 -0.01 -5.48
C SER A 154 2.23 1.44 -5.21
N ALA A 155 2.47 2.35 -6.17
CA ALA A 155 2.04 3.73 -6.03
C ALA A 155 0.51 3.88 -6.13
N SER A 156 -0.15 3.01 -6.91
CA SER A 156 -1.62 2.92 -6.98
C SER A 156 -2.20 2.36 -5.68
N GLY A 157 -1.63 1.26 -5.18
CA GLY A 157 -1.96 0.64 -3.91
C GLY A 157 -1.87 1.60 -2.72
N SER A 158 -0.73 2.27 -2.60
CA SER A 158 -0.48 3.26 -1.56
C SER A 158 -1.55 4.38 -1.57
N ALA A 159 -2.10 4.72 -2.74
CA ALA A 159 -3.10 5.76 -2.87
C ALA A 159 -4.45 5.40 -2.22
N TRP A 160 -5.00 4.19 -2.43
CA TRP A 160 -6.21 3.77 -1.72
C TRP A 160 -5.95 3.32 -0.28
N ALA A 161 -4.74 2.83 -0.01
CA ALA A 161 -4.35 2.36 1.32
C ALA A 161 -4.15 3.50 2.33
N THR A 162 -3.62 4.65 1.89
CA THR A 162 -3.20 5.74 2.79
C THR A 162 -3.84 7.10 2.47
N GLY A 163 -4.49 7.25 1.31
CA GLY A 163 -5.04 8.53 0.86
C GLY A 163 -3.99 9.51 0.32
N THR A 164 -2.75 9.06 0.11
CA THR A 164 -1.60 9.87 -0.32
C THR A 164 -1.03 9.33 -1.63
N LYS A 165 -0.78 10.23 -2.60
CA LYS A 165 -0.08 9.86 -3.85
C LYS A 165 1.43 9.81 -3.61
N THR A 166 2.11 8.89 -4.28
CA THR A 166 3.55 8.63 -4.14
C THR A 166 4.18 8.20 -5.47
N TYR A 167 5.48 7.92 -5.47
CA TYR A 167 6.28 7.56 -6.66
C TYR A 167 6.23 6.05 -6.95
N ASN A 168 6.43 5.64 -8.21
CA ASN A 168 6.39 4.23 -8.58
C ASN A 168 7.44 3.40 -7.81
N ASN A 169 7.08 2.18 -7.38
CA ASN A 169 7.79 1.31 -6.42
C ASN A 169 7.67 1.68 -4.93
N ALA A 170 7.05 2.81 -4.55
CA ALA A 170 6.79 3.10 -3.13
C ALA A 170 5.65 2.25 -2.57
N VAL A 171 5.78 1.80 -1.32
CA VAL A 171 4.73 1.11 -0.55
C VAL A 171 4.48 1.93 0.71
N ASP A 172 3.29 2.53 0.83
CA ASP A 172 2.80 3.30 1.99
C ASP A 172 3.76 4.37 2.55
N VAL A 173 4.55 5.00 1.67
CA VAL A 173 5.41 6.15 2.00
C VAL A 173 5.09 7.33 1.09
N ASP A 174 5.22 8.55 1.60
CA ASP A 174 5.17 9.76 0.77
C ASP A 174 6.42 9.88 -0.14
N ILE A 175 6.45 10.91 -1.00
CA ILE A 175 7.62 11.21 -1.87
C ILE A 175 8.91 11.56 -1.12
N TYR A 176 8.82 11.71 0.21
CA TYR A 176 9.91 11.98 1.13
C TYR A 176 10.34 10.73 1.91
N GLY A 177 9.69 9.57 1.68
CA GLY A 177 9.92 8.31 2.36
C GLY A 177 9.21 8.14 3.70
N ASN A 178 8.43 9.12 4.17
CA ASN A 178 7.75 9.05 5.46
C ASN A 178 6.55 8.09 5.38
N PRO A 179 6.48 7.07 6.25
CA PRO A 179 5.34 6.17 6.30
C PRO A 179 4.02 6.87 6.61
N GLN A 180 3.04 6.60 5.77
CA GLN A 180 1.65 7.00 5.94
C GLN A 180 0.89 5.82 6.55
N LEU A 181 0.00 6.07 7.52
CA LEU A 181 -0.78 4.98 8.13
C LEU A 181 -1.77 4.41 7.12
N ASN A 182 -1.77 3.08 6.97
CA ASN A 182 -2.67 2.41 6.02
C ASN A 182 -3.99 1.96 6.65
N LEU A 183 -4.96 1.61 5.81
CA LEU A 183 -6.31 1.23 6.23
C LEU A 183 -6.35 0.07 7.23
N PHE A 184 -5.40 -0.87 7.21
CA PHE A 184 -5.35 -1.95 8.21
C PHE A 184 -4.86 -1.46 9.56
N GLU A 185 -3.80 -0.64 9.59
CA GLU A 185 -3.31 -0.06 10.84
C GLU A 185 -4.41 0.76 11.53
N LEU A 186 -5.13 1.57 10.74
CA LEU A 186 -6.27 2.36 11.19
C LEU A 186 -7.47 1.50 11.63
N ALA A 187 -7.80 0.44 10.88
CA ALA A 187 -8.88 -0.50 11.23
C ALA A 187 -8.56 -1.24 12.54
N LYS A 188 -7.32 -1.71 12.71
CA LYS A 188 -6.87 -2.35 13.95
C LYS A 188 -6.82 -1.40 15.13
N ALA A 189 -6.40 -0.15 14.92
CA ALA A 189 -6.48 0.90 15.95
C ALA A 189 -7.94 1.16 16.40
N ALA A 190 -8.91 1.05 15.48
CA ALA A 190 -10.35 1.09 15.78
C ALA A 190 -10.92 -0.25 16.32
N GLY A 191 -10.08 -1.26 16.55
CA GLY A 191 -10.47 -2.57 17.08
C GLY A 191 -11.26 -3.44 16.10
N LYS A 192 -11.22 -3.16 14.80
CA LYS A 192 -11.83 -4.00 13.75
C LYS A 192 -10.92 -5.17 13.40
N ALA A 193 -11.49 -6.22 12.82
CA ALA A 193 -10.71 -7.31 12.24
C ALA A 193 -10.24 -6.95 10.82
N THR A 194 -9.10 -7.50 10.39
CA THR A 194 -8.56 -7.27 9.03
C THR A 194 -8.21 -8.56 8.30
N GLY A 195 -8.45 -8.60 6.99
CA GLY A 195 -8.14 -9.75 6.14
C GLY A 195 -7.58 -9.36 4.77
N ASN A 196 -6.53 -10.05 4.32
CA ASN A 196 -5.87 -9.86 3.03
C ASN A 196 -5.90 -11.18 2.25
N VAL A 197 -6.44 -11.16 1.02
CA VAL A 197 -6.51 -12.32 0.13
C VAL A 197 -6.01 -11.93 -1.25
N SER A 198 -5.09 -12.71 -1.82
CA SER A 198 -4.52 -12.46 -3.15
C SER A 198 -4.19 -13.76 -3.89
N THR A 199 -4.17 -13.73 -5.23
CA THR A 199 -3.56 -14.80 -6.04
C THR A 199 -2.06 -14.61 -6.30
N ALA A 200 -1.46 -13.47 -5.94
CA ALA A 200 -0.03 -13.20 -6.05
C ALA A 200 0.78 -13.69 -4.83
N GLU A 201 2.10 -13.56 -4.93
CA GLU A 201 3.00 -13.50 -3.77
C GLU A 201 2.48 -12.44 -2.78
N ILE A 202 2.27 -12.77 -1.50
CA ILE A 202 1.69 -11.81 -0.52
C ILE A 202 2.63 -10.60 -0.24
N GLN A 203 3.86 -10.66 -0.72
CA GLN A 203 4.84 -9.59 -0.71
C GLN A 203 4.74 -8.65 -1.92
N ASP A 204 3.95 -8.99 -2.94
CA ASP A 204 3.71 -8.10 -4.07
C ASP A 204 2.92 -6.85 -3.62
N ALA A 205 2.92 -5.82 -4.46
CA ALA A 205 2.53 -4.48 -4.05
C ALA A 205 1.11 -4.39 -3.46
N THR A 206 0.13 -4.91 -4.18
CA THR A 206 -1.30 -4.82 -3.86
C THR A 206 -1.67 -5.38 -2.47
N PRO A 207 -1.16 -6.56 -2.03
CA PRO A 207 -1.32 -6.98 -0.64
C PRO A 207 -0.39 -6.21 0.31
N ALA A 208 0.84 -5.88 -0.10
CA ALA A 208 1.85 -5.24 0.76
C ALA A 208 1.47 -3.83 1.25
N VAL A 209 0.68 -3.06 0.47
CA VAL A 209 0.15 -1.73 0.85
C VAL A 209 -0.94 -1.76 1.93
N LEU A 210 -1.27 -2.93 2.49
CA LEU A 210 -2.08 -3.00 3.71
C LEU A 210 -1.28 -3.58 4.89
N GLU A 211 -0.01 -3.91 4.68
CA GLU A 211 0.77 -4.71 5.63
C GLU A 211 2.18 -4.17 5.91
N SER A 212 2.70 -3.21 5.12
CA SER A 212 4.10 -2.75 5.22
C SER A 212 4.32 -1.33 4.70
N HIS A 213 5.45 -0.72 5.06
CA HIS A 213 5.95 0.49 4.40
C HIS A 213 7.35 0.23 3.84
N SER A 214 7.60 0.63 2.59
CA SER A 214 8.91 0.48 1.97
C SER A 214 9.16 1.54 0.92
N THR A 215 10.42 1.94 0.76
CA THR A 215 10.82 2.78 -0.37
C THR A 215 10.74 2.05 -1.71
N GLU A 216 10.64 0.72 -1.71
CA GLU A 216 10.81 -0.16 -2.87
C GLU A 216 9.96 -1.44 -2.74
N ARG A 217 8.98 -1.65 -3.63
CA ARG A 217 8.14 -2.86 -3.65
C ARG A 217 8.96 -4.15 -3.73
N ALA A 218 10.14 -4.11 -4.33
CA ALA A 218 11.05 -5.27 -4.41
C ALA A 218 11.61 -5.77 -3.06
N CYS A 219 11.39 -5.05 -1.94
CA CYS A 219 11.91 -5.38 -0.62
C CYS A 219 11.18 -6.55 0.08
N TYR A 220 11.02 -7.68 -0.62
CA TYR A 220 10.12 -8.79 -0.25
C TYR A 220 10.49 -9.50 1.06
N GLY A 221 11.74 -9.92 1.23
CA GLY A 221 12.21 -10.70 2.39
C GLY A 221 13.55 -10.24 2.97
N PRO A 222 13.98 -10.76 4.14
CA PRO A 222 15.23 -10.36 4.82
C PRO A 222 16.52 -10.59 4.02
N GLN A 223 16.48 -11.49 3.03
CA GLN A 223 17.56 -11.79 2.10
C GLN A 223 17.25 -11.28 0.67
N GLY A 224 16.20 -10.45 0.52
CA GLY A 224 15.76 -9.81 -0.71
C GLY A 224 14.79 -10.67 -1.53
N LYS A 225 14.67 -10.37 -2.83
CA LYS A 225 13.79 -11.09 -3.77
C LYS A 225 14.52 -12.34 -4.28
N THR A 226 14.63 -13.37 -3.43
CA THR A 226 15.24 -14.68 -3.70
C THR A 226 14.54 -15.80 -2.90
N ASP A 227 14.91 -17.06 -3.10
CA ASP A 227 14.49 -18.19 -2.27
C ASP A 227 15.32 -18.37 -0.97
N GLY A 228 16.16 -17.38 -0.61
CA GLY A 228 17.05 -17.43 0.55
C GLY A 228 18.41 -18.10 0.31
N LYS A 229 18.65 -18.77 -0.83
CA LYS A 229 19.98 -19.34 -1.15
C LYS A 229 21.05 -18.27 -1.40
N THR A 230 20.64 -17.06 -1.77
CA THR A 230 21.53 -15.89 -1.91
C THR A 230 20.88 -14.68 -1.23
N ASN A 231 21.70 -13.75 -0.72
CA ASN A 231 21.21 -12.48 -0.20
C ASN A 231 21.42 -11.38 -1.24
N ASN A 232 20.32 -10.82 -1.76
CA ASN A 232 20.32 -9.62 -2.61
C ASN A 232 19.56 -8.44 -1.97
N ALA A 233 19.27 -8.49 -0.66
CA ALA A 233 18.42 -7.52 0.06
C ALA A 233 18.86 -6.06 -0.17
N SER A 234 20.15 -5.76 -0.11
CA SER A 234 20.68 -4.41 -0.37
C SER A 234 20.52 -3.94 -1.82
N LYS A 235 20.25 -4.82 -2.79
CA LYS A 235 19.89 -4.40 -4.16
C LYS A 235 18.42 -4.02 -4.27
N GLN A 236 17.56 -4.64 -3.46
CA GLN A 236 16.11 -4.49 -3.53
C GLN A 236 15.55 -3.44 -2.57
N CYS A 237 16.14 -3.31 -1.37
CA CYS A 237 15.73 -2.38 -0.33
C CYS A 237 16.69 -1.19 -0.22
N LEU A 238 16.24 -0.08 0.37
CA LEU A 238 17.16 0.89 0.97
C LEU A 238 17.87 0.20 2.15
N ALA A 239 19.21 0.28 2.21
CA ALA A 239 20.00 -0.48 3.19
C ALA A 239 19.60 -0.18 4.64
N ASN A 240 19.24 1.07 4.96
CA ASN A 240 18.79 1.49 6.29
C ASN A 240 17.37 1.02 6.65
N GLN A 241 16.58 0.49 5.71
CA GLN A 241 15.29 -0.14 5.99
C GLN A 241 15.48 -1.56 6.59
N LEU A 242 16.60 -2.24 6.30
CA LEU A 242 16.84 -3.62 6.74
C LEU A 242 17.00 -3.73 8.26
N LYS A 243 16.43 -4.78 8.90
CA LYS A 243 16.40 -4.91 10.37
C LYS A 243 17.80 -5.01 10.99
N GLU A 244 18.77 -5.61 10.31
CA GLU A 244 20.16 -5.68 10.76
C GLU A 244 20.87 -4.31 10.83
N ASN A 245 20.36 -3.32 10.08
CA ASN A 245 20.85 -1.95 10.07
C ASN A 245 20.01 -1.00 10.94
N GLY A 246 19.03 -1.53 11.69
CA GLY A 246 18.16 -0.75 12.57
C GLY A 246 16.92 -0.15 11.90
N GLY A 247 16.53 -0.66 10.73
CA GLY A 247 15.28 -0.31 10.06
C GLY A 247 14.10 -1.22 10.40
N ILE A 248 12.93 -0.88 9.84
CA ILE A 248 11.65 -1.56 10.06
C ILE A 248 11.54 -2.96 9.42
N GLY A 249 12.44 -3.31 8.51
CA GLY A 249 12.53 -4.63 7.87
C GLY A 249 11.92 -4.72 6.47
N SER A 250 11.98 -5.92 5.91
CA SER A 250 11.36 -6.31 4.65
C SER A 250 9.83 -6.41 4.76
N ILE A 251 9.14 -6.49 3.62
CA ILE A 251 7.68 -6.62 3.53
C ILE A 251 7.20 -7.86 4.30
N SER A 252 7.82 -9.03 4.11
CA SER A 252 7.45 -10.28 4.82
C SER A 252 7.58 -10.16 6.34
N GLU A 253 8.57 -9.42 6.84
CA GLU A 253 8.73 -9.20 8.28
C GLU A 253 7.71 -8.21 8.83
N GLN A 254 7.44 -7.14 8.08
CA GLN A 254 6.49 -6.10 8.43
C GLN A 254 5.03 -6.60 8.41
N LEU A 255 4.69 -7.51 7.50
CA LEU A 255 3.41 -8.22 7.46
C LEU A 255 3.11 -8.91 8.80
N LEU A 256 4.09 -9.61 9.37
CA LEU A 256 3.94 -10.26 10.67
C LEU A 256 3.79 -9.26 11.82
N ASP A 257 4.45 -8.09 11.74
CA ASP A 257 4.33 -7.02 12.72
C ASP A 257 2.95 -6.31 12.62
N THR A 258 2.42 -6.10 11.41
CA THR A 258 1.06 -5.61 11.16
C THR A 258 0.01 -6.61 11.63
N ARG A 259 0.22 -7.92 11.42
CA ARG A 259 -0.59 -9.03 11.95
C ARG A 259 -2.08 -8.92 11.61
N ALA A 260 -2.45 -8.98 10.32
CA ALA A 260 -3.86 -9.14 9.96
C ALA A 260 -4.45 -10.41 10.59
N ASP A 261 -5.77 -10.45 10.83
CA ASP A 261 -6.43 -11.64 11.40
C ASP A 261 -6.44 -12.81 10.41
N VAL A 262 -6.45 -12.49 9.11
CA VAL A 262 -6.42 -13.44 8.00
C VAL A 262 -5.50 -12.94 6.88
N THR A 263 -4.48 -13.71 6.53
CA THR A 263 -3.65 -13.46 5.34
C THR A 263 -3.59 -14.75 4.51
N ILE A 264 -4.05 -14.71 3.25
CA ILE A 264 -4.07 -15.86 2.33
C ILE A 264 -3.53 -15.44 0.95
N GLY A 265 -2.56 -16.18 0.40
CA GLY A 265 -2.05 -15.94 -0.95
C GLY A 265 -0.89 -16.85 -1.33
N GLY A 266 0.02 -16.41 -2.19
CA GLY A 266 1.26 -17.10 -2.56
C GLY A 266 2.50 -16.58 -1.80
N GLY A 267 3.69 -16.88 -2.32
CA GLY A 267 4.96 -16.30 -1.86
C GLY A 267 5.60 -16.97 -0.64
N SER A 268 5.37 -18.28 -0.41
CA SER A 268 5.94 -19.00 0.73
C SER A 268 7.48 -19.06 0.73
N LYS A 269 8.14 -18.94 -0.45
CA LYS A 269 9.61 -19.01 -0.56
C LYS A 269 10.33 -17.92 0.27
N TYR A 270 9.77 -16.72 0.38
CA TYR A 270 10.36 -15.64 1.18
C TYR A 270 10.23 -15.88 2.68
N PHE A 271 9.22 -16.63 3.12
CA PHE A 271 9.07 -16.98 4.53
C PHE A 271 10.10 -18.01 5.01
N ARG A 272 10.71 -18.76 4.09
CA ARG A 272 11.84 -19.66 4.37
C ARG A 272 13.18 -18.94 4.55
N GLN A 273 13.25 -17.63 4.26
CA GLN A 273 14.45 -16.82 4.47
C GLN A 273 14.72 -16.59 5.96
N THR A 274 16.01 -16.43 6.31
CA THR A 274 16.47 -16.17 7.67
C THR A 274 16.45 -14.67 8.01
N VAL A 275 15.83 -14.31 9.13
CA VAL A 275 15.79 -12.96 9.69
C VAL A 275 17.20 -12.52 10.13
N GLN A 276 17.66 -11.37 9.66
CA GLN A 276 19.05 -10.90 9.83
C GLN A 276 19.26 -10.03 11.09
N GLY A 277 18.20 -9.46 11.66
CA GLY A 277 18.23 -8.50 12.77
C GLY A 277 17.03 -8.59 13.71
N GLY A 278 17.04 -7.80 14.79
CA GLY A 278 15.94 -7.75 15.76
C GLY A 278 15.75 -9.02 16.61
N GLU A 279 14.55 -9.14 17.19
CA GLU A 279 14.14 -10.16 18.17
C GLU A 279 14.27 -11.60 17.63
N TYR A 280 13.94 -11.81 16.35
CA TYR A 280 13.88 -13.13 15.69
C TYR A 280 15.15 -13.46 14.89
N LYS A 281 16.24 -12.71 15.06
CA LYS A 281 17.51 -12.92 14.34
C LYS A 281 17.97 -14.39 14.38
N GLY A 282 18.22 -14.96 13.21
CA GLY A 282 18.68 -16.33 13.04
C GLY A 282 17.56 -17.38 12.95
N LYS A 283 16.29 -16.99 13.11
CA LYS A 283 15.13 -17.81 12.74
C LYS A 283 14.68 -17.49 11.31
N THR A 284 13.96 -18.42 10.69
CA THR A 284 13.20 -18.12 9.48
C THR A 284 12.01 -17.21 9.79
N VAL A 285 11.52 -16.45 8.79
CA VAL A 285 10.30 -15.65 8.95
C VAL A 285 9.08 -16.56 9.23
N TRP A 286 9.08 -17.79 8.73
CA TRP A 286 8.08 -18.82 9.04
C TRP A 286 8.10 -19.29 10.51
N GLU A 287 9.29 -19.44 11.10
CA GLU A 287 9.44 -19.70 12.53
C GLU A 287 9.04 -18.49 13.37
N GLN A 288 9.39 -17.27 12.94
CA GLN A 288 8.89 -16.04 13.57
C GLN A 288 7.35 -16.01 13.59
N ALA A 289 6.68 -16.34 12.47
CA ALA A 289 5.21 -16.39 12.43
C ALA A 289 4.65 -17.40 13.46
N LYS A 290 5.26 -18.58 13.59
CA LYS A 290 4.86 -19.59 14.58
C LYS A 290 5.10 -19.15 16.02
N ASP A 291 6.25 -18.54 16.32
CA ASP A 291 6.54 -17.96 17.64
C ASP A 291 5.56 -16.83 18.00
N MET A 292 5.18 -16.03 17.00
CA MET A 292 4.15 -15.00 17.12
C MET A 292 2.73 -15.59 17.20
N GLY A 293 2.56 -16.92 17.14
CA GLY A 293 1.29 -17.61 17.35
C GLY A 293 0.34 -17.66 16.15
N PHE A 294 0.84 -17.46 14.92
CA PHE A 294 0.02 -17.62 13.71
C PHE A 294 -0.36 -19.09 13.47
N GLN A 295 -1.57 -19.31 12.95
CA GLN A 295 -1.98 -20.54 12.30
C GLN A 295 -1.39 -20.56 10.88
N THR A 296 -0.23 -21.20 10.72
CA THR A 296 0.50 -21.24 9.44
C THR A 296 0.09 -22.44 8.59
N VAL A 297 -0.27 -22.23 7.32
CA VAL A 297 -0.52 -23.28 6.32
C VAL A 297 0.35 -23.04 5.08
N GLU A 298 1.05 -24.07 4.60
CA GLU A 298 1.96 -23.99 3.43
C GLU A 298 1.54 -25.00 2.37
N ASN A 299 1.23 -24.54 1.16
CA ASN A 299 0.96 -25.34 -0.03
C ASN A 299 -0.14 -26.44 0.13
N ASP A 300 -1.07 -26.27 1.07
CA ASP A 300 -2.13 -27.24 1.41
C ASP A 300 -3.54 -26.61 1.39
N PRO A 301 -4.28 -26.75 0.26
CA PRO A 301 -5.68 -26.32 0.14
C PRO A 301 -6.64 -26.98 1.13
N ALA A 302 -6.41 -28.23 1.54
CA ALA A 302 -7.31 -28.93 2.45
C ALA A 302 -7.15 -28.40 3.89
N ALA A 303 -5.91 -28.15 4.32
CA ALA A 303 -5.64 -27.49 5.59
C ALA A 303 -6.15 -26.05 5.62
N MET A 304 -6.01 -25.29 4.53
CA MET A 304 -6.59 -23.93 4.40
C MET A 304 -8.12 -23.96 4.60
N ASN A 305 -8.80 -24.89 3.92
CA ASN A 305 -10.25 -25.07 4.07
C ASN A 305 -10.68 -25.55 5.48
N ALA A 306 -9.81 -26.28 6.18
CA ALA A 306 -10.04 -26.72 7.55
C ALA A 306 -9.80 -25.64 8.62
N LEU A 307 -9.23 -24.47 8.26
CA LEU A 307 -8.97 -23.39 9.21
C LEU A 307 -10.25 -22.89 9.90
N GLN A 308 -10.11 -22.61 11.19
CA GLN A 308 -11.14 -22.07 12.08
C GLN A 308 -10.56 -20.90 12.88
N TYR A 309 -11.43 -19.96 13.26
CA TYR A 309 -11.05 -18.87 14.15
C TYR A 309 -10.60 -19.41 15.51
N LYS A 310 -9.50 -18.86 16.03
CA LYS A 310 -8.98 -19.13 17.37
C LYS A 310 -8.48 -17.82 17.97
N ASP A 311 -8.83 -17.58 19.23
CA ASP A 311 -8.44 -16.35 19.90
C ASP A 311 -6.90 -16.22 19.99
N GLY A 312 -6.41 -15.01 19.72
CA GLY A 312 -4.99 -14.67 19.62
C GLY A 312 -4.21 -15.27 18.45
N GLN A 313 -4.80 -16.17 17.64
CA GLN A 313 -4.10 -16.97 16.61
C GLN A 313 -4.55 -16.60 15.17
N PRO A 314 -4.01 -15.51 14.58
CA PRO A 314 -4.31 -15.10 13.21
C PRO A 314 -3.86 -16.15 12.18
N VAL A 315 -4.44 -16.11 10.98
CA VAL A 315 -4.14 -17.04 9.88
C VAL A 315 -3.07 -16.49 8.95
N LEU A 316 -2.09 -17.33 8.60
CA LEU A 316 -1.16 -17.11 7.49
C LEU A 316 -1.16 -18.37 6.60
N ALA A 317 -1.83 -18.32 5.45
CA ALA A 317 -1.98 -19.44 4.55
C ALA A 317 -1.35 -19.13 3.18
N LEU A 318 -0.17 -19.69 2.91
CA LEU A 318 0.60 -19.45 1.68
C LEU A 318 0.52 -20.70 0.78
N MET A 319 -0.21 -20.60 -0.33
CA MET A 319 -0.64 -21.72 -1.18
C MET A 319 0.32 -22.07 -2.32
N SER A 320 1.33 -21.24 -2.56
CA SER A 320 2.37 -21.45 -3.56
C SER A 320 3.70 -20.81 -3.13
N ASP A 321 4.81 -21.34 -3.65
CA ASP A 321 6.16 -20.78 -3.44
C ASP A 321 6.30 -19.37 -4.02
N GLY A 322 5.66 -19.13 -5.16
CA GLY A 322 5.51 -17.81 -5.79
C GLY A 322 4.04 -17.44 -6.01
N ASN A 323 3.73 -16.76 -7.12
CA ASN A 323 2.36 -16.50 -7.58
C ASN A 323 1.55 -17.81 -7.72
N MET A 324 0.24 -17.76 -7.53
CA MET A 324 -0.63 -18.93 -7.70
C MET A 324 -0.84 -19.25 -9.20
N PRO A 325 -0.92 -20.53 -9.61
CA PRO A 325 -1.19 -20.91 -11.01
C PRO A 325 -2.55 -20.41 -11.51
N THR A 326 -2.59 -19.90 -12.75
CA THR A 326 -3.80 -19.35 -13.38
C THR A 326 -4.84 -20.40 -13.75
N LYS A 327 -6.10 -19.99 -13.87
CA LYS A 327 -7.28 -20.83 -14.16
C LYS A 327 -7.26 -21.48 -15.53
N PHE A 328 -6.85 -20.74 -16.56
CA PHE A 328 -6.72 -21.24 -17.92
C PHE A 328 -5.25 -21.36 -18.32
N ASN A 329 -5.00 -22.27 -19.26
CA ASN A 329 -3.71 -22.41 -19.94
C ASN A 329 -3.41 -21.15 -20.77
N PRO A 330 -2.13 -20.82 -20.96
CA PRO A 330 -1.74 -19.65 -21.73
C PRO A 330 -2.14 -19.76 -23.21
N SER A 331 -2.59 -18.65 -23.78
CA SER A 331 -2.62 -18.41 -25.22
C SER A 331 -1.36 -17.69 -25.68
N GLU A 332 -0.99 -17.89 -26.94
CA GLU A 332 0.10 -17.18 -27.61
C GLU A 332 -0.47 -16.07 -28.49
N ALA A 333 -0.19 -14.80 -28.15
CA ALA A 333 -0.40 -13.68 -29.06
C ALA A 333 0.70 -13.63 -30.12
N THR A 334 0.33 -13.47 -31.39
CA THR A 334 1.26 -13.48 -32.51
C THR A 334 1.18 -12.18 -33.31
N ALA A 335 2.21 -11.91 -34.12
CA ALA A 335 2.04 -11.01 -35.25
C ALA A 335 0.91 -11.50 -36.17
N LYS A 336 0.37 -10.61 -37.01
CA LYS A 336 -0.77 -10.90 -37.89
C LYS A 336 -0.59 -12.18 -38.72
N ASP A 337 -1.45 -13.16 -38.47
CA ASP A 337 -1.48 -14.45 -39.15
C ASP A 337 -2.91 -14.81 -39.58
N PRO A 338 -3.21 -14.82 -40.90
CA PRO A 338 -4.52 -15.25 -41.42
C PRO A 338 -4.91 -16.69 -41.04
N ALA A 339 -3.96 -17.56 -40.67
CA ALA A 339 -4.28 -18.90 -40.19
C ALA A 339 -4.95 -18.88 -38.80
N LYS A 340 -4.68 -17.86 -37.96
CA LYS A 340 -5.36 -17.64 -36.67
C LYS A 340 -6.79 -17.10 -36.85
N ASP A 341 -7.08 -16.38 -37.94
CA ASP A 341 -8.45 -16.00 -38.30
C ASP A 341 -9.31 -17.24 -38.66
N ALA A 342 -8.71 -18.19 -39.39
CA ALA A 342 -9.37 -19.44 -39.75
C ALA A 342 -9.48 -20.44 -38.58
N ASN A 343 -8.54 -20.39 -37.62
CA ASN A 343 -8.44 -21.29 -36.48
C ASN A 343 -8.35 -20.48 -35.17
N PRO A 344 -9.45 -19.84 -34.73
CA PRO A 344 -9.46 -19.02 -33.53
C PRO A 344 -9.20 -19.86 -32.28
N THR A 345 -8.44 -19.31 -31.35
CA THR A 345 -8.06 -19.93 -30.08
C THR A 345 -9.29 -20.15 -29.18
N VAL A 346 -9.34 -21.30 -28.51
CA VAL A 346 -10.28 -21.60 -27.43
C VAL A 346 -9.46 -21.86 -26.17
N CYS A 347 -9.71 -21.09 -25.12
CA CYS A 347 -9.06 -21.23 -23.83
C CYS A 347 -9.43 -22.56 -23.18
N THR A 348 -8.46 -23.19 -22.52
CA THR A 348 -8.62 -24.51 -21.87
C THR A 348 -8.27 -24.42 -20.38
N PRO A 349 -8.93 -25.21 -19.49
CA PRO A 349 -8.59 -25.26 -18.08
C PRO A 349 -7.14 -25.67 -17.83
N ASN A 350 -6.49 -25.04 -16.85
CA ASN A 350 -5.17 -25.42 -16.37
C ASN A 350 -5.30 -26.42 -15.21
N ASP A 351 -4.74 -27.61 -15.36
CA ASP A 351 -4.74 -28.65 -14.32
C ASP A 351 -4.04 -28.20 -13.03
N ALA A 352 -3.04 -27.31 -13.14
CA ALA A 352 -2.30 -26.80 -12.00
C ALA A 352 -3.11 -25.84 -11.12
N TRP A 353 -4.17 -25.22 -11.65
CA TRP A 353 -5.00 -24.22 -10.95
C TRP A 353 -5.50 -24.73 -9.60
N LEU A 354 -5.35 -23.90 -8.57
CA LEU A 354 -5.66 -24.29 -7.20
C LEU A 354 -7.18 -24.37 -6.92
N GLY A 355 -8.01 -23.76 -7.76
CA GLY A 355 -9.47 -23.94 -7.73
C GLY A 355 -9.92 -25.38 -7.97
N ASN A 356 -9.17 -26.16 -8.76
CA ASN A 356 -9.43 -27.61 -8.94
C ASN A 356 -9.28 -28.41 -7.61
N ARG A 357 -8.68 -27.80 -6.58
CA ARG A 357 -8.38 -28.38 -5.26
C ARG A 357 -9.05 -27.60 -4.12
N GLY A 358 -10.02 -26.73 -4.41
CA GLY A 358 -10.75 -25.94 -3.42
C GLY A 358 -9.96 -24.74 -2.86
N ALA A 359 -8.98 -24.21 -3.59
CA ALA A 359 -8.30 -22.97 -3.27
C ALA A 359 -8.32 -22.01 -4.48
N SER A 360 -9.51 -21.81 -5.05
CA SER A 360 -9.79 -20.71 -5.98
C SER A 360 -9.86 -19.39 -5.22
N LEU A 361 -9.79 -18.24 -5.89
CA LEU A 361 -9.93 -16.94 -5.23
C LEU A 361 -11.24 -16.85 -4.45
N LYS A 362 -12.35 -17.36 -5.01
CA LYS A 362 -13.65 -17.52 -4.34
C LYS A 362 -13.55 -18.36 -3.06
N ASP A 363 -12.82 -19.46 -3.05
CA ASP A 363 -12.70 -20.34 -1.88
C ASP A 363 -11.89 -19.65 -0.76
N MET A 364 -10.84 -18.90 -1.13
CA MET A 364 -10.06 -18.08 -0.20
C MET A 364 -10.88 -16.91 0.35
N THR A 365 -11.65 -16.19 -0.49
CA THR A 365 -12.62 -15.15 -0.07
C THR A 365 -13.65 -15.73 0.89
N LYS A 366 -14.20 -16.91 0.59
CA LYS A 366 -15.11 -17.61 1.50
C LYS A 366 -14.43 -17.87 2.85
N LYS A 367 -13.23 -18.45 2.86
CA LYS A 367 -12.53 -18.76 4.11
C LYS A 367 -12.23 -17.50 4.93
N ALA A 368 -11.81 -16.41 4.27
CA ALA A 368 -11.59 -15.13 4.94
C ALA A 368 -12.88 -14.58 5.57
N LEU A 369 -14.00 -14.59 4.83
CA LEU A 369 -15.30 -14.17 5.37
C LEU A 369 -15.76 -15.07 6.53
N ASP A 370 -15.61 -16.39 6.45
CA ASP A 370 -15.92 -17.33 7.55
C ASP A 370 -15.13 -16.96 8.82
N LEU A 371 -13.82 -16.71 8.70
CA LEU A 371 -12.92 -16.40 9.80
C LEU A 371 -13.17 -15.02 10.41
N LEU A 372 -13.38 -13.99 9.58
CA LEU A 372 -13.66 -12.62 10.02
C LEU A 372 -15.04 -12.51 10.70
N ASN A 373 -16.05 -13.25 10.23
CA ASN A 373 -17.36 -13.32 10.89
C ASN A 373 -17.34 -14.12 12.19
N ALA A 374 -16.41 -15.07 12.35
CA ALA A 374 -16.19 -15.79 13.60
C ALA A 374 -15.34 -15.00 14.62
N ASN A 375 -14.60 -13.98 14.19
CA ASN A 375 -13.75 -13.15 15.04
C ASN A 375 -14.59 -12.19 15.91
N PRO A 376 -14.45 -12.17 17.25
CA PRO A 376 -15.15 -11.24 18.14
C PRO A 376 -14.98 -9.76 17.79
N ASN A 377 -13.82 -9.35 17.26
CA ASN A 377 -13.61 -7.98 16.78
C ASN A 377 -14.43 -7.70 15.51
N GLY A 378 -14.47 -8.65 14.57
CA GLY A 378 -15.35 -8.60 13.39
C GLY A 378 -16.84 -8.56 13.77
N GLN A 379 -17.25 -9.37 14.74
CA GLN A 379 -18.62 -9.40 15.25
C GLN A 379 -19.02 -8.10 15.95
N LYS A 380 -18.14 -7.51 16.75
CA LYS A 380 -18.42 -6.32 17.56
C LYS A 380 -18.25 -5.01 16.79
N ASN A 381 -17.09 -4.84 16.14
CA ASN A 381 -16.66 -3.58 15.55
C ASN A 381 -16.68 -3.60 14.00
N GLY A 382 -16.79 -4.79 13.40
CA GLY A 382 -16.74 -5.01 11.96
C GLY A 382 -15.35 -5.35 11.43
N PHE A 383 -15.24 -5.54 10.12
CA PHE A 383 -13.98 -5.90 9.46
C PHE A 383 -13.69 -5.12 8.17
N LEU A 384 -12.42 -5.12 7.77
CA LEU A 384 -11.98 -4.73 6.43
C LEU A 384 -11.30 -5.93 5.76
N LEU A 385 -11.78 -6.33 4.59
CA LEU A 385 -11.23 -7.40 3.77
C LEU A 385 -10.79 -6.85 2.41
N GLN A 386 -9.54 -7.09 2.01
CA GLN A 386 -9.09 -6.92 0.62
C GLN A 386 -9.03 -8.30 -0.06
N VAL A 387 -9.48 -8.36 -1.31
CA VAL A 387 -9.42 -9.53 -2.19
C VAL A 387 -8.87 -9.10 -3.55
N GLU A 388 -7.82 -9.77 -4.01
CA GLU A 388 -7.13 -9.43 -5.25
C GLU A 388 -7.13 -10.57 -6.28
N GLY A 389 -7.56 -10.25 -7.50
CA GLY A 389 -7.32 -11.04 -8.71
C GLY A 389 -6.04 -10.56 -9.39
N ALA A 390 -4.89 -10.99 -8.89
CA ALA A 390 -3.59 -10.36 -9.17
C ALA A 390 -3.01 -10.71 -10.56
N SER A 391 -3.34 -11.88 -11.08
CA SER A 391 -2.81 -12.36 -12.36
C SER A 391 -3.61 -11.91 -13.58
N ILE A 392 -4.55 -10.96 -13.43
CA ILE A 392 -5.17 -10.30 -14.59
C ILE A 392 -4.10 -9.46 -15.31
N ASP A 393 -3.50 -8.52 -14.59
CA ASP A 393 -2.28 -7.77 -14.94
C ASP A 393 -1.15 -8.68 -15.47
N LYS A 394 -0.71 -9.65 -14.67
CA LYS A 394 0.47 -10.47 -14.99
C LYS A 394 0.29 -11.26 -16.30
N GLN A 395 -0.95 -11.61 -16.67
CA GLN A 395 -1.21 -12.26 -17.94
C GLN A 395 -1.42 -11.26 -19.11
N ASP A 396 -1.80 -10.02 -18.85
CA ASP A 396 -1.79 -8.94 -19.85
C ASP A 396 -0.35 -8.50 -20.20
N HIS A 397 0.52 -8.33 -19.19
CA HIS A 397 1.98 -8.20 -19.35
C HIS A 397 2.57 -9.25 -20.32
N ASN A 398 2.12 -10.51 -20.19
CA ASN A 398 2.53 -11.66 -21.01
C ASN A 398 1.82 -11.73 -22.39
N ALA A 399 0.99 -10.75 -22.77
CA ALA A 399 0.12 -10.79 -23.96
C ALA A 399 -0.77 -12.06 -24.04
N ASN A 400 -1.17 -12.59 -22.89
CA ASN A 400 -1.80 -13.89 -22.73
C ASN A 400 -3.31 -13.75 -22.41
N ALA A 401 -4.10 -13.55 -23.47
CA ALA A 401 -5.55 -13.37 -23.37
C ALA A 401 -6.26 -14.51 -22.62
N CYS A 402 -5.91 -15.78 -22.86
CA CYS A 402 -6.57 -16.89 -22.16
C CYS A 402 -6.25 -16.93 -20.67
N GLY A 403 -5.00 -16.68 -20.27
CA GLY A 403 -4.64 -16.54 -18.86
C GLY A 403 -5.45 -15.42 -18.21
N GLN A 404 -5.39 -14.23 -18.80
CA GLN A 404 -6.07 -13.03 -18.34
C GLN A 404 -7.58 -13.24 -18.15
N ILE A 405 -8.28 -13.75 -19.17
CA ILE A 405 -9.72 -14.04 -19.12
C ILE A 405 -10.06 -15.05 -18.02
N GLY A 406 -9.21 -16.06 -17.82
CA GLY A 406 -9.37 -17.05 -16.76
C GLY A 406 -9.31 -16.43 -15.36
N GLU A 407 -8.38 -15.50 -15.12
CA GLU A 407 -8.24 -14.82 -13.84
C GLU A 407 -9.41 -13.85 -13.58
N THR A 408 -9.89 -13.12 -14.61
CA THR A 408 -11.10 -12.29 -14.50
C THR A 408 -12.34 -13.12 -14.14
N ASP A 409 -12.44 -14.38 -14.61
CA ASP A 409 -13.54 -15.29 -14.24
C ASP A 409 -13.41 -15.88 -12.82
N ASP A 410 -12.21 -16.08 -12.25
CA ASP A 410 -12.07 -16.43 -10.82
C ASP A 410 -12.38 -15.22 -9.92
N PHE A 411 -11.99 -14.03 -10.36
CA PHE A 411 -12.30 -12.77 -9.68
C PHE A 411 -13.81 -12.45 -9.68
N ASP A 412 -14.51 -12.61 -10.81
CA ASP A 412 -15.97 -12.50 -10.88
C ASP A 412 -16.65 -13.47 -9.89
N GLN A 413 -16.20 -14.72 -9.86
CA GLN A 413 -16.76 -15.74 -8.95
C GLN A 413 -16.52 -15.41 -7.47
N ALA A 414 -15.41 -14.75 -7.12
CA ALA A 414 -15.14 -14.28 -5.76
C ALA A 414 -16.07 -13.11 -5.36
N ILE A 415 -16.27 -12.14 -6.27
CA ILE A 415 -17.22 -11.02 -6.07
C ILE A 415 -18.65 -11.55 -5.94
N ALA A 416 -19.07 -12.39 -6.88
CA ALA A 416 -20.40 -13.01 -6.91
C ALA A 416 -20.69 -13.83 -5.66
N TYR A 417 -19.67 -14.50 -5.08
CA TYR A 417 -19.81 -15.17 -3.80
C TYR A 417 -20.00 -14.15 -2.66
N ALA A 418 -19.15 -13.13 -2.55
CA ALA A 418 -19.22 -12.17 -1.45
C ALA A 418 -20.56 -11.42 -1.42
N ILE A 419 -21.02 -10.85 -2.53
CA ILE A 419 -22.28 -10.08 -2.57
C ILE A 419 -23.52 -10.93 -2.25
N LYS A 420 -23.45 -12.25 -2.45
CA LYS A 420 -24.51 -13.22 -2.08
C LYS A 420 -24.42 -13.69 -0.62
N ASN A 421 -23.31 -13.42 0.10
CA ASN A 421 -23.02 -13.94 1.44
C ASN A 421 -22.69 -12.85 2.50
N VAL A 422 -22.72 -11.57 2.13
CA VAL A 422 -22.63 -10.44 3.08
C VAL A 422 -23.96 -9.70 3.18
N ASP A 423 -24.22 -9.06 4.33
CA ASP A 423 -25.37 -8.18 4.50
C ASP A 423 -25.04 -6.78 3.94
N LEU A 424 -25.49 -6.50 2.72
CA LEU A 424 -25.31 -5.21 2.03
C LEU A 424 -26.04 -4.03 2.70
N THR A 425 -26.86 -4.24 3.74
CA THR A 425 -27.37 -3.14 4.57
C THR A 425 -26.32 -2.63 5.57
N ASN A 426 -25.30 -3.44 5.88
CA ASN A 426 -24.23 -3.12 6.83
C ASN A 426 -22.80 -3.25 6.25
N THR A 427 -22.65 -3.81 5.06
CA THR A 427 -21.37 -4.07 4.40
C THR A 427 -21.27 -3.27 3.10
N LEU A 428 -20.19 -2.51 2.94
CA LEU A 428 -19.85 -1.82 1.69
C LEU A 428 -18.91 -2.72 0.89
N VAL A 429 -19.33 -3.13 -0.31
CA VAL A 429 -18.51 -3.84 -1.29
C VAL A 429 -18.06 -2.84 -2.35
N ILE A 430 -16.77 -2.81 -2.66
CA ILE A 430 -16.15 -1.98 -3.70
C ILE A 430 -15.40 -2.90 -4.66
N VAL A 431 -15.53 -2.66 -5.97
CA VAL A 431 -14.83 -3.37 -7.04
C VAL A 431 -14.16 -2.34 -7.95
N THR A 432 -12.85 -2.47 -8.17
CA THR A 432 -12.06 -1.59 -9.04
C THR A 432 -10.82 -2.33 -9.54
N ALA A 433 -10.09 -1.72 -10.46
CA ALA A 433 -8.68 -2.03 -10.71
C ALA A 433 -7.77 -0.95 -10.11
N ASP A 434 -6.46 -1.17 -10.15
CA ASP A 434 -5.45 -0.24 -9.65
C ASP A 434 -4.88 0.67 -10.77
N HIS A 435 -4.69 0.13 -11.97
CA HIS A 435 -4.47 0.83 -13.24
C HIS A 435 -5.14 0.10 -14.41
N ALA A 436 -5.14 0.74 -15.59
CA ALA A 436 -5.54 0.09 -16.84
C ALA A 436 -4.33 -0.60 -17.48
N HIS A 437 -4.56 -1.50 -18.43
CA HIS A 437 -3.49 -2.19 -19.16
C HIS A 437 -3.59 -1.97 -20.68
N THR A 438 -2.89 -2.79 -21.47
CA THR A 438 -2.68 -2.61 -22.92
C THR A 438 -3.72 -3.34 -23.78
N SER A 439 -4.46 -4.31 -23.24
CA SER A 439 -5.32 -5.18 -24.05
C SER A 439 -6.43 -4.38 -24.77
N GLN A 440 -6.65 -4.67 -26.05
CA GLN A 440 -7.66 -3.97 -26.87
C GLN A 440 -8.46 -4.96 -27.72
N VAL A 441 -9.79 -4.88 -27.63
CA VAL A 441 -10.69 -5.57 -28.57
C VAL A 441 -10.69 -4.84 -29.92
N LEU A 442 -10.23 -5.52 -30.98
CA LEU A 442 -10.15 -4.97 -32.33
C LEU A 442 -11.06 -5.73 -33.31
N ASN A 443 -11.38 -5.09 -34.44
CA ASN A 443 -12.18 -5.68 -35.51
C ASN A 443 -11.40 -6.65 -36.41
N ALA A 444 -10.07 -6.60 -36.39
CA ALA A 444 -9.17 -7.45 -37.16
C ALA A 444 -7.75 -7.42 -36.58
N GLN A 445 -6.94 -8.43 -36.87
CA GLN A 445 -5.52 -8.46 -36.49
C GLN A 445 -4.75 -7.25 -37.08
N PRO A 446 -4.09 -6.43 -36.22
CA PRO A 446 -3.31 -5.27 -36.65
C PRO A 446 -1.96 -5.68 -37.23
N ALA A 447 -1.38 -4.83 -38.08
CA ALA A 447 -0.09 -5.13 -38.72
C ALA A 447 1.14 -4.72 -37.89
N TYR A 448 0.94 -4.10 -36.72
CA TYR A 448 1.97 -3.38 -35.95
C TYR A 448 2.08 -3.81 -34.48
N ALA A 449 1.27 -4.78 -34.05
CA ALA A 449 1.14 -5.22 -32.66
C ALA A 449 0.91 -6.73 -32.60
N LEU A 450 1.11 -7.34 -31.43
CA LEU A 450 0.75 -8.74 -31.20
C LEU A 450 -0.76 -8.86 -30.99
N SER A 451 -1.36 -9.98 -31.37
CA SER A 451 -2.77 -10.24 -31.11
C SER A 451 -3.09 -11.73 -30.95
N THR A 452 -4.10 -12.03 -30.15
CA THR A 452 -4.74 -13.35 -30.07
C THR A 452 -6.11 -13.27 -30.74
N VAL A 453 -6.36 -14.13 -31.73
CA VAL A 453 -7.73 -14.37 -32.23
C VAL A 453 -8.37 -15.45 -31.37
N LEU A 454 -9.50 -15.13 -30.74
CA LEU A 454 -10.27 -15.99 -29.86
C LEU A 454 -11.63 -16.34 -30.49
N LYS A 455 -12.20 -17.47 -30.08
CA LYS A 455 -13.60 -17.84 -30.38
C LYS A 455 -14.48 -17.39 -29.20
N SER A 456 -15.32 -16.37 -29.41
CA SER A 456 -16.20 -15.86 -28.35
C SER A 456 -17.38 -16.78 -28.06
N ALA A 457 -18.06 -16.58 -26.93
CA ALA A 457 -19.28 -17.32 -26.58
C ALA A 457 -20.41 -17.18 -27.63
N ASP A 458 -20.48 -16.05 -28.33
CA ASP A 458 -21.41 -15.83 -29.46
C ASP A 458 -21.03 -16.62 -30.73
N GLY A 459 -19.93 -17.39 -30.69
CA GLY A 459 -19.43 -18.15 -31.84
C GLY A 459 -18.73 -17.30 -32.90
N ASN A 460 -18.45 -16.02 -32.62
CA ASN A 460 -17.73 -15.12 -33.52
C ASN A 460 -16.23 -15.13 -33.21
N ASN A 461 -15.42 -14.60 -34.14
CA ASN A 461 -14.01 -14.31 -33.84
C ASN A 461 -13.92 -12.98 -33.08
N MET A 462 -13.11 -12.96 -32.02
CA MET A 462 -12.76 -11.76 -31.27
C MET A 462 -11.24 -11.59 -31.33
N VAL A 463 -10.74 -10.39 -31.66
CA VAL A 463 -9.31 -10.12 -31.71
C VAL A 463 -8.93 -9.29 -30.49
N VAL A 464 -8.01 -9.80 -29.66
CA VAL A 464 -7.42 -9.06 -28.54
C VAL A 464 -5.99 -8.69 -28.94
N SER A 465 -5.65 -7.41 -28.90
CA SER A 465 -4.35 -6.88 -29.32
C SER A 465 -3.57 -6.31 -28.14
N TYR A 466 -2.25 -6.43 -28.20
CA TYR A 466 -1.27 -5.97 -27.21
C TYR A 466 -0.19 -5.16 -27.92
N GLY A 467 -0.12 -3.85 -27.65
CA GLY A 467 0.54 -2.88 -28.54
C GLY A 467 1.63 -2.00 -27.91
N THR A 468 2.01 -2.25 -26.66
CA THR A 468 2.99 -1.46 -25.90
C THR A 468 4.43 -1.96 -26.01
N ALA A 469 4.62 -3.24 -26.35
CA ALA A 469 5.93 -3.87 -26.56
C ALA A 469 5.99 -4.62 -27.91
N GLN A 470 7.20 -4.94 -28.36
CA GLN A 470 7.44 -5.65 -29.63
C GLN A 470 7.37 -7.17 -29.49
N GLU A 471 7.66 -7.69 -28.31
CA GLU A 471 7.67 -9.11 -27.96
C GLU A 471 6.98 -9.29 -26.59
N ALA A 472 6.53 -10.50 -26.29
CA ALA A 472 6.12 -10.86 -24.94
C ALA A 472 7.34 -11.41 -24.19
N SER A 473 7.55 -10.94 -22.97
CA SER A 473 8.69 -11.25 -22.11
C SER A 473 8.21 -11.23 -20.65
N THR A 474 8.97 -11.85 -19.73
CA THR A 474 8.76 -11.81 -18.27
C THR A 474 10.03 -12.27 -17.53
N ASP A 475 10.12 -12.00 -16.22
CA ASP A 475 11.12 -12.63 -15.33
C ASP A 475 10.77 -14.12 -15.04
N ALA A 476 11.66 -14.83 -14.34
CA ALA A 476 11.48 -16.26 -14.04
C ALA A 476 10.32 -16.56 -13.07
N GLU A 477 9.74 -15.52 -12.46
CA GLU A 477 8.61 -15.55 -11.55
C GLU A 477 7.30 -15.03 -12.21
N GLY A 478 7.36 -14.64 -13.48
CA GLY A 478 6.23 -14.09 -14.24
C GLY A 478 5.95 -12.61 -13.97
N GLY A 479 6.92 -11.87 -13.43
CA GLY A 479 6.86 -10.42 -13.20
C GLY A 479 7.61 -9.59 -14.24
N TYR A 480 7.40 -8.27 -14.20
CA TYR A 480 7.96 -7.32 -15.15
C TYR A 480 9.50 -7.30 -15.19
N ASN A 481 10.09 -7.46 -16.38
CA ASN A 481 11.55 -7.44 -16.58
C ASN A 481 12.07 -6.26 -17.44
N GLY A 482 11.18 -5.45 -18.04
CA GLY A 482 11.54 -4.30 -18.88
C GLY A 482 11.47 -4.53 -20.40
N GLY A 483 10.90 -5.64 -20.86
CA GLY A 483 10.63 -5.93 -22.28
C GLY A 483 9.18 -6.28 -22.58
N ASP A 484 8.28 -6.10 -21.62
CA ASP A 484 6.99 -6.77 -21.52
C ASP A 484 5.87 -5.79 -21.90
N MET A 485 4.61 -6.23 -22.06
CA MET A 485 3.51 -5.28 -22.27
C MET A 485 3.37 -4.34 -21.07
N GLU A 486 2.89 -3.11 -21.26
CA GLU A 486 2.98 -2.05 -20.25
C GLU A 486 1.59 -1.60 -19.78
N HIS A 487 1.52 -1.12 -18.54
CA HIS A 487 0.32 -0.48 -18.00
C HIS A 487 -0.07 0.76 -18.82
N THR A 488 -1.34 1.19 -18.74
CA THR A 488 -1.80 2.44 -19.36
C THR A 488 -2.43 3.41 -18.36
N GLY A 489 -2.22 4.70 -18.58
CA GLY A 489 -2.69 5.79 -17.71
C GLY A 489 -4.18 6.16 -17.89
N THR A 490 -4.98 5.25 -18.42
CA THR A 490 -6.41 5.48 -18.69
C THR A 490 -7.20 5.46 -17.38
N GLN A 491 -8.15 6.39 -17.21
CA GLN A 491 -9.10 6.32 -16.09
C GLN A 491 -9.95 5.06 -16.22
N LEU A 492 -10.28 4.42 -15.11
CA LEU A 492 -10.94 3.11 -15.10
C LEU A 492 -12.13 3.04 -14.16
N ARG A 493 -13.02 2.07 -14.41
CA ARG A 493 -14.22 1.79 -13.61
C ARG A 493 -13.93 1.51 -12.13
N ILE A 494 -14.65 2.24 -11.28
CA ILE A 494 -14.90 1.88 -9.87
C ILE A 494 -16.41 1.70 -9.67
N ALA A 495 -16.78 0.62 -8.98
CA ALA A 495 -18.18 0.30 -8.65
C ALA A 495 -18.32 -0.06 -7.17
N ALA A 496 -19.45 0.28 -6.56
CA ALA A 496 -19.70 -0.01 -5.15
C ALA A 496 -21.17 -0.35 -4.87
N SER A 497 -21.41 -1.12 -3.82
CA SER A 497 -22.75 -1.45 -3.30
C SER A 497 -22.74 -1.58 -1.78
N GLY A 498 -23.77 -1.07 -1.11
CA GLY A 498 -23.86 -0.96 0.35
C GLY A 498 -23.67 0.46 0.89
N PRO A 499 -23.53 0.63 2.22
CA PRO A 499 -23.56 1.94 2.87
C PRO A 499 -22.42 2.85 2.41
N GLY A 500 -22.77 3.99 1.80
CA GLY A 500 -21.77 4.93 1.28
C GLY A 500 -21.34 4.70 -0.17
N ALA A 501 -21.88 3.70 -0.88
CA ALA A 501 -21.53 3.41 -2.27
C ALA A 501 -21.67 4.60 -3.25
N GLN A 502 -22.54 5.58 -2.94
CA GLN A 502 -22.69 6.82 -3.72
C GLN A 502 -21.38 7.63 -3.85
N ARG A 503 -20.42 7.42 -2.94
CA ARG A 503 -19.11 8.08 -2.95
C ARG A 503 -18.34 7.85 -4.26
N VAL A 504 -18.46 6.66 -4.89
CA VAL A 504 -17.70 6.33 -6.11
C VAL A 504 -18.31 6.89 -7.41
N ILE A 505 -19.42 7.63 -7.34
CA ILE A 505 -20.14 8.12 -8.53
C ILE A 505 -19.41 9.30 -9.17
N GLY A 506 -19.29 9.27 -10.51
CA GLY A 506 -18.67 10.34 -11.30
C GLY A 506 -17.16 10.16 -11.45
N LEU A 507 -16.42 11.26 -11.55
CA LEU A 507 -14.95 11.24 -11.64
C LEU A 507 -14.32 11.52 -10.27
N THR A 508 -13.59 10.55 -9.75
CA THR A 508 -12.84 10.63 -8.48
C THR A 508 -11.33 10.42 -8.73
N ASP A 509 -10.52 10.49 -7.69
CA ASP A 509 -9.14 9.98 -7.71
C ASP A 509 -9.03 8.70 -6.89
N GLN A 510 -8.04 7.85 -7.17
CA GLN A 510 -7.76 6.65 -6.39
C GLN A 510 -7.55 6.92 -4.89
N THR A 511 -7.01 8.08 -4.52
CA THR A 511 -6.92 8.52 -3.12
C THR A 511 -8.28 8.80 -2.48
N ASP A 512 -9.33 9.09 -3.25
CA ASP A 512 -10.69 9.24 -2.74
C ASP A 512 -11.27 7.88 -2.26
N ASN A 513 -10.72 6.75 -2.72
CA ASN A 513 -11.12 5.41 -2.26
C ASN A 513 -10.71 5.17 -0.78
N PHE A 514 -9.56 5.70 -0.34
CA PHE A 514 -9.16 5.71 1.07
C PHE A 514 -10.24 6.34 1.95
N TYR A 515 -10.66 7.57 1.63
CA TYR A 515 -11.67 8.30 2.40
C TYR A 515 -13.06 7.65 2.29
N THR A 516 -13.35 6.94 1.19
CA THR A 516 -14.57 6.13 1.04
C THR A 516 -14.60 4.98 2.04
N ILE A 517 -13.53 4.19 2.10
CA ILE A 517 -13.41 3.03 3.02
C ILE A 517 -13.32 3.49 4.47
N ALA A 518 -12.39 4.40 4.77
CA ALA A 518 -12.16 4.92 6.12
C ALA A 518 -13.39 5.67 6.66
N GLY A 519 -14.05 6.50 5.83
CA GLY A 519 -15.26 7.21 6.19
C GLY A 519 -16.49 6.31 6.37
N ALA A 520 -16.59 5.20 5.62
CA ALA A 520 -17.61 4.18 5.86
C ALA A 520 -17.36 3.44 7.18
N LEU A 521 -16.12 3.06 7.47
CA LEU A 521 -15.74 2.29 8.66
C LEU A 521 -15.63 3.14 9.94
N GLY A 522 -15.56 4.47 9.84
CA GLY A 522 -15.36 5.38 10.97
C GLY A 522 -13.91 5.42 11.48
N LEU A 523 -12.93 5.37 10.57
CA LEU A 523 -11.51 5.41 10.88
C LEU A 523 -10.96 6.85 10.91
N ALA A 524 -9.78 7.03 11.52
CA ALA A 524 -9.08 8.31 11.54
C ALA A 524 -8.54 8.67 10.14
N THR A 525 -9.05 9.75 9.53
CA THR A 525 -8.73 10.16 8.15
C THR A 525 -7.88 11.42 8.06
N SER A 526 -7.94 12.27 9.09
CA SER A 526 -7.13 13.48 9.19
C SER A 526 -5.87 13.24 10.05
N PRO A 527 -4.80 14.06 9.86
CA PRO A 527 -3.59 13.95 10.67
C PRO A 527 -3.86 14.13 12.16
N ASP A 528 -4.79 15.01 12.55
CA ASP A 528 -5.11 15.24 13.96
C ASP A 528 -5.82 14.04 14.60
N GLU A 529 -6.73 13.38 13.89
CA GLU A 529 -7.34 12.13 14.34
C GLU A 529 -6.32 11.00 14.47
N GLN A 530 -5.43 10.86 13.48
CA GLN A 530 -4.36 9.85 13.49
C GLN A 530 -3.38 10.11 14.64
N ASN A 531 -2.90 11.34 14.80
CA ASN A 531 -2.02 11.76 15.90
C ASN A 531 -2.67 11.55 17.29
N ALA A 532 -4.00 11.64 17.38
CA ALA A 532 -4.74 11.37 18.60
C ALA A 532 -4.78 9.88 18.99
N LEU A 533 -4.53 8.95 18.05
CA LEU A 533 -4.42 7.50 18.34
C LEU A 533 -3.19 7.15 19.21
N SER A 534 -2.20 8.04 19.32
CA SER A 534 -1.03 7.90 20.19
C SER A 534 -1.12 8.69 21.51
N LYS A 535 -2.26 9.34 21.81
CA LYS A 535 -2.39 10.24 22.98
C LYS A 535 -2.27 9.53 24.34
N ASP A 536 -2.65 8.26 24.40
CA ASP A 536 -2.69 7.45 25.63
C ASP A 536 -1.50 6.45 25.69
N GLY A 537 -0.47 6.65 24.85
CA GLY A 537 0.67 5.76 24.75
C GLY A 537 1.41 5.56 26.08
N THR A 538 1.81 4.32 26.37
CA THR A 538 2.53 3.95 27.60
C THR A 538 3.79 3.15 27.32
N VAL A 539 4.78 3.26 28.20
CA VAL A 539 6.03 2.52 28.15
C VAL A 539 6.26 1.87 29.51
N LYS A 540 6.38 0.54 29.55
CA LYS A 540 6.64 -0.25 30.77
C LYS A 540 7.96 -0.99 30.62
N VAL A 541 8.92 -0.66 31.46
CA VAL A 541 10.23 -1.33 31.49
C VAL A 541 10.16 -2.49 32.47
N SER A 542 10.54 -3.67 32.01
CA SER A 542 10.48 -4.93 32.77
C SER A 542 11.82 -5.66 32.75
N ARG A 543 12.10 -6.45 33.79
CA ARG A 543 13.25 -7.36 33.82
C ARG A 543 12.78 -8.78 33.54
N THR A 544 13.22 -9.34 32.41
CA THR A 544 12.90 -10.72 31.99
C THR A 544 13.50 -11.77 32.94
N GLN A 545 12.96 -13.00 32.91
CA GLN A 545 13.51 -14.12 33.69
C GLN A 545 14.97 -14.44 33.34
N ALA A 546 15.39 -14.17 32.09
CA ALA A 546 16.77 -14.29 31.63
C ALA A 546 17.68 -13.10 32.05
N GLY A 547 17.19 -12.21 32.91
CA GLY A 547 17.93 -11.07 33.44
C GLY A 547 18.00 -9.84 32.53
N LYS A 548 17.59 -9.94 31.26
CA LYS A 548 17.57 -8.81 30.30
C LYS A 548 16.47 -7.80 30.60
N TYR A 549 16.70 -6.54 30.23
CA TYR A 549 15.72 -5.46 30.32
C TYR A 549 15.01 -5.23 28.97
N VAL A 550 13.70 -5.04 29.01
CA VAL A 550 12.84 -4.77 27.84
C VAL A 550 11.88 -3.63 28.17
N ALA A 551 11.71 -2.68 27.26
CA ALA A 551 10.61 -1.72 27.30
C ALA A 551 9.47 -2.21 26.40
N ASN A 552 8.30 -2.41 26.99
CA ASN A 552 7.06 -2.70 26.28
C ASN A 552 6.32 -1.39 26.04
N VAL A 553 6.07 -1.07 24.78
CA VAL A 553 5.40 0.17 24.33
C VAL A 553 4.01 -0.18 23.81
N ASP A 554 2.99 0.39 24.43
CA ASP A 554 1.57 0.17 24.11
C ASP A 554 0.91 1.49 23.70
N GLY A 555 -0.08 1.45 22.79
CA GLY A 555 -0.97 2.60 22.54
C GLY A 555 -0.37 3.76 21.72
N PHE A 556 0.65 3.51 20.90
CA PHE A 556 1.19 4.44 19.90
C PHE A 556 0.59 4.17 18.51
N ASN A 557 -0.73 4.00 18.42
CA ASN A 557 -1.40 3.56 17.18
C ASN A 557 -1.52 4.67 16.11
N GLY A 558 -1.06 5.90 16.41
CA GLY A 558 -0.97 7.02 15.49
C GLY A 558 0.40 7.16 14.81
N ASP A 559 1.23 6.12 14.92
CA ASP A 559 2.60 6.09 14.42
C ASP A 559 2.88 4.72 13.80
N ALA A 560 3.52 4.69 12.63
CA ALA A 560 4.08 3.44 12.11
C ALA A 560 5.48 3.16 12.68
N LEU A 561 6.18 4.20 13.18
CA LEU A 561 7.51 4.07 13.77
C LEU A 561 7.65 4.80 15.11
N LEU A 562 8.45 4.20 15.98
CA LEU A 562 9.01 4.84 17.17
C LEU A 562 10.49 5.14 16.93
N SER A 563 10.97 6.22 17.54
CA SER A 563 12.38 6.36 17.91
C SER A 563 12.53 6.28 19.43
N TYR A 564 13.70 5.83 19.90
CA TYR A 564 13.99 5.79 21.33
C TYR A 564 15.41 6.26 21.63
N GLU A 565 15.59 6.82 22.83
CA GLU A 565 16.90 7.18 23.38
C GLU A 565 16.97 6.75 24.85
N LEU A 566 18.02 5.99 25.19
CA LEU A 566 18.34 5.56 26.55
C LEU A 566 19.57 6.33 27.03
N LYS A 567 19.40 7.14 28.07
CA LYS A 567 20.46 7.92 28.73
C LYS A 567 20.80 7.36 30.10
N ASP A 568 22.07 7.44 30.49
CA ASP A 568 22.50 7.20 31.87
C ASP A 568 22.14 8.39 32.79
N LYS A 569 22.38 8.24 34.10
CA LYS A 569 22.18 9.30 35.10
C LYS A 569 22.94 10.61 34.84
N ASN A 570 23.99 10.59 34.02
CA ASN A 570 24.79 11.76 33.65
C ASN A 570 24.24 12.44 32.37
N GLY A 571 23.18 11.89 31.75
CA GLY A 571 22.62 12.35 30.49
C GLY A 571 23.33 11.81 29.24
N THR A 572 24.28 10.88 29.39
CA THR A 572 25.02 10.27 28.28
C THR A 572 24.14 9.24 27.57
N VAL A 573 23.99 9.35 26.25
CA VAL A 573 23.24 8.36 25.46
C VAL A 573 24.02 7.05 25.39
N VAL A 574 23.45 5.99 25.98
CA VAL A 574 24.05 4.64 26.02
C VAL A 574 23.45 3.70 24.96
N SER A 575 22.23 3.96 24.52
CA SER A 575 21.59 3.29 23.36
C SER A 575 20.55 4.20 22.73
N LYS A 576 20.31 4.04 21.43
CA LYS A 576 19.21 4.68 20.71
C LYS A 576 18.86 3.89 19.46
N SER A 577 17.65 4.06 18.94
CA SER A 577 17.29 3.60 17.59
C SER A 577 18.09 4.34 16.51
N ASP A 578 18.30 3.72 15.35
CA ASP A 578 18.59 4.52 14.16
C ASP A 578 17.35 5.37 13.82
N SER A 579 17.59 6.62 13.42
CA SER A 579 16.57 7.56 12.95
C SER A 579 17.12 8.43 11.81
N SER A 580 18.16 7.95 11.13
CA SER A 580 18.85 8.64 10.04
C SER A 580 18.04 8.72 8.76
N THR A 581 17.12 7.78 8.54
CA THR A 581 16.16 7.78 7.44
C THR A 581 14.72 7.72 7.95
N PRO A 582 13.71 8.03 7.11
CA PRO A 582 12.30 7.84 7.47
C PRO A 582 11.92 6.40 7.86
N LEU A 583 12.57 5.38 7.29
CA LEU A 583 12.30 3.95 7.57
C LEU A 583 13.27 3.31 8.58
N SER A 584 14.17 4.11 9.17
CA SER A 584 15.00 3.72 10.31
C SER A 584 14.20 3.80 11.62
N GLY A 585 14.27 2.81 12.50
CA GLY A 585 13.66 2.89 13.83
C GLY A 585 13.03 1.58 14.30
N VAL A 586 12.04 1.69 15.17
CA VAL A 586 11.27 0.54 15.66
C VAL A 586 9.89 0.59 15.01
N ARG A 587 9.53 -0.41 14.20
CA ARG A 587 8.18 -0.54 13.63
C ARG A 587 7.17 -0.70 14.77
N VAL A 588 6.11 0.08 14.76
CA VAL A 588 4.96 -0.09 15.65
C VAL A 588 4.18 -1.33 15.21
N LYS A 589 3.84 -2.21 16.17
CA LYS A 589 2.89 -3.30 15.96
C LYS A 589 1.47 -2.77 16.22
N PRO A 590 0.60 -2.57 15.20
CA PRO A 590 -0.69 -1.91 15.37
C PRO A 590 -1.60 -2.66 16.34
N ALA A 591 -2.18 -1.92 17.28
CA ALA A 591 -3.02 -2.42 18.39
C ALA A 591 -2.36 -3.51 19.26
N GLN A 592 -1.03 -3.53 19.32
CA GLN A 592 -0.23 -4.55 20.03
C GLN A 592 0.92 -3.90 20.81
N THR A 593 1.54 -4.68 21.70
CA THR A 593 2.78 -4.28 22.39
C THR A 593 3.96 -4.30 21.43
N THR A 594 4.64 -3.18 21.30
CA THR A 594 5.93 -3.05 20.60
C THR A 594 7.07 -3.12 21.61
N SER A 595 7.91 -4.16 21.53
CA SER A 595 8.98 -4.39 22.50
C SER A 595 10.33 -3.86 22.01
N ILE A 596 11.06 -3.16 22.90
CA ILE A 596 12.39 -2.60 22.67
C ILE A 596 13.38 -3.27 23.64
N ALA A 597 14.38 -3.96 23.11
CA ALA A 597 15.46 -4.53 23.93
C ALA A 597 16.39 -3.44 24.47
N LEU A 598 16.70 -3.47 25.76
CA LEU A 598 17.56 -2.50 26.44
C LEU A 598 18.90 -3.13 26.85
N ASP A 599 19.57 -3.80 25.90
CA ASP A 599 20.79 -4.60 26.13
C ASP A 599 22.02 -3.80 26.63
N LYS A 600 21.92 -2.48 26.77
CA LYS A 600 22.96 -1.59 27.32
C LYS A 600 22.69 -1.14 28.77
N MET A 601 21.62 -1.64 29.39
CA MET A 601 21.36 -1.41 30.81
C MET A 601 22.19 -2.35 31.70
N SER A 602 22.79 -1.77 32.74
CA SER A 602 23.49 -2.46 33.82
C SER A 602 22.64 -2.46 35.09
N GLU A 603 22.76 -3.51 35.90
CA GLU A 603 22.13 -3.58 37.22
C GLU A 603 22.68 -2.53 38.19
N GLY A 604 21.83 -1.99 39.07
CA GLY A 604 22.20 -0.97 40.06
C GLY A 604 22.42 0.43 39.48
N ALA A 605 22.25 0.62 38.17
CA ALA A 605 22.39 1.92 37.50
C ALA A 605 21.02 2.57 37.22
N GLU A 606 21.03 3.91 37.16
CA GLU A 606 19.86 4.73 36.85
C GLU A 606 19.90 5.17 35.38
N TYR A 607 18.74 5.13 34.73
CA TYR A 607 18.60 5.51 33.32
C TYR A 607 17.35 6.36 33.10
N THR A 608 17.35 7.13 32.01
CA THR A 608 16.14 7.73 31.44
C THR A 608 15.93 7.17 30.04
N LEU A 609 14.80 6.51 29.81
CA LEU A 609 14.36 6.10 28.49
C LEU A 609 13.32 7.10 27.97
N THR A 610 13.54 7.64 26.78
CA THR A 610 12.56 8.43 26.05
C THR A 610 12.13 7.64 24.82
N VAL A 611 10.82 7.49 24.60
CA VAL A 611 10.23 6.90 23.40
C VAL A 611 9.35 7.94 22.73
N THR A 612 9.51 8.11 21.42
CA THR A 612 8.83 9.14 20.62
C THR A 612 8.17 8.52 19.39
N GLY A 613 6.87 8.73 19.24
CA GLY A 613 6.14 8.46 18.01
C GLY A 613 6.64 9.38 16.88
N ARG A 614 7.03 8.80 15.74
CA ARG A 614 7.69 9.55 14.65
C ARG A 614 6.74 10.38 13.80
N GLN A 615 5.46 10.04 13.74
CA GLN A 615 4.43 10.79 13.01
C GLN A 615 3.67 11.73 13.95
N SER A 616 3.21 11.22 15.09
CA SER A 616 2.39 11.95 16.06
C SER A 616 3.18 12.94 16.93
N GLY A 617 4.52 12.77 16.99
CA GLY A 617 5.40 13.53 17.88
C GLY A 617 5.12 13.31 19.37
N LYS A 618 4.28 12.32 19.74
CA LYS A 618 3.97 12.00 21.14
C LYS A 618 5.18 11.36 21.82
N VAL A 619 5.45 11.77 23.06
CA VAL A 619 6.64 11.36 23.81
C VAL A 619 6.23 10.75 25.15
N ALA A 620 6.80 9.59 25.47
CA ALA A 620 6.72 9.00 26.80
C ALA A 620 8.14 8.85 27.37
N THR A 621 8.35 9.35 28.59
CA THR A 621 9.64 9.30 29.28
C THR A 621 9.53 8.43 30.54
N VAL A 622 10.52 7.57 30.75
CA VAL A 622 10.60 6.63 31.88
C VAL A 622 11.91 6.85 32.62
N ALA A 623 11.83 7.24 33.90
CA ALA A 623 12.97 7.17 34.80
C ALA A 623 13.08 5.74 35.36
N ILE A 624 14.22 5.09 35.17
CA ILE A 624 14.43 3.67 35.45
C ILE A 624 15.50 3.51 36.52
N GLN A 625 15.19 2.73 37.54
CA GLN A 625 16.13 2.25 38.56
C GLN A 625 16.33 0.76 38.30
N ALA A 626 17.48 0.35 37.76
CA ALA A 626 17.73 -1.05 37.42
C ALA A 626 17.98 -1.87 38.70
N PRO A 627 17.08 -2.76 39.15
CA PRO A 627 17.24 -3.44 40.43
C PRO A 627 18.42 -4.42 40.40
N ALA A 628 19.24 -4.41 41.45
CA ALA A 628 20.33 -5.36 41.64
C ALA A 628 19.81 -6.77 41.94
N ALA A 629 20.45 -7.79 41.35
CA ALA A 629 20.16 -9.19 41.58
C ALA A 629 20.21 -9.53 43.07
N GLY A 630 19.09 -10.04 43.60
CA GLY A 630 18.97 -10.43 45.01
C GLY A 630 18.63 -9.29 45.98
N SER A 631 18.37 -8.05 45.53
CA SER A 631 17.84 -7.04 46.45
C SER A 631 16.48 -7.47 47.02
N ALA A 632 16.31 -7.29 48.33
CA ALA A 632 15.05 -7.49 49.04
C ALA A 632 14.01 -6.38 48.76
N ASP A 633 14.34 -5.39 47.93
CA ASP A 633 13.47 -4.27 47.51
C ASP A 633 12.33 -4.70 46.56
N LYS A 634 11.53 -5.69 46.99
CA LYS A 634 10.15 -5.83 46.51
C LYS A 634 9.35 -4.66 47.06
N LYS A 635 9.39 -3.51 46.36
CA LYS A 635 8.44 -2.42 46.60
C LYS A 635 7.01 -3.00 46.57
N PRO A 636 6.16 -2.71 47.58
CA PRO A 636 4.75 -3.12 47.54
C PRO A 636 4.08 -2.50 46.31
N GLY A 637 3.70 -3.33 45.35
CA GLY A 637 3.24 -2.89 44.03
C GLY A 637 3.97 -3.51 42.84
N ALA A 638 5.03 -4.30 43.05
CA ALA A 638 5.58 -5.17 42.01
C ALA A 638 4.52 -6.18 41.54
N ASP A 639 3.90 -5.87 40.40
CA ASP A 639 2.91 -6.67 39.71
C ASP A 639 3.54 -7.95 39.14
N LYS A 640 2.69 -8.93 38.81
CA LYS A 640 3.07 -10.35 38.61
C LYS A 640 4.04 -10.62 37.45
N ASN A 641 4.45 -9.58 36.71
CA ASN A 641 5.20 -9.64 35.46
C ASN A 641 6.60 -8.98 35.54
N GLY A 642 7.01 -8.42 36.68
CA GLY A 642 8.36 -7.87 36.86
C GLY A 642 8.62 -6.51 36.20
N VAL A 643 7.60 -5.65 36.14
CA VAL A 643 7.74 -4.25 35.74
C VAL A 643 8.54 -3.50 36.82
N ILE A 644 9.54 -2.71 36.40
CA ILE A 644 10.44 -1.97 37.31
C ILE A 644 10.26 -0.45 37.20
N ALA A 645 9.74 0.03 36.07
CA ALA A 645 9.46 1.44 35.83
C ALA A 645 8.40 1.58 34.72
N SER A 646 7.65 2.68 34.74
CA SER A 646 6.66 2.99 33.71
C SER A 646 6.55 4.49 33.47
N GLY A 647 6.29 4.87 32.22
CA GLY A 647 5.92 6.22 31.80
C GLY A 647 4.73 6.18 30.86
N LYS A 648 4.15 7.36 30.62
CA LYS A 648 3.08 7.53 29.62
C LYS A 648 3.24 8.87 28.92
N VAL A 649 2.59 9.00 27.77
CA VAL A 649 2.36 10.29 27.12
C VAL A 649 1.62 11.21 28.11
N PRO A 650 2.09 12.44 28.35
CA PRO A 650 1.40 13.36 29.24
C PRO A 650 0.03 13.78 28.70
N ASN A 651 -0.96 13.83 29.59
CA ASN A 651 -2.19 14.57 29.33
C ASN A 651 -1.80 16.05 29.10
N ASP A 652 -2.28 16.65 28.02
CA ASP A 652 -1.91 17.99 27.54
C ASP A 652 -0.44 18.18 27.16
N SER A 653 0.01 17.41 26.16
CA SER A 653 1.21 17.72 25.38
C SER A 653 0.91 17.71 23.87
N ALA A 654 0.33 18.81 23.41
CA ALA A 654 0.73 19.37 22.13
C ALA A 654 2.09 20.05 22.34
N VAL A 655 3.19 19.32 22.08
CA VAL A 655 4.51 19.95 21.99
C VAL A 655 4.53 20.73 20.68
N SER A 656 4.08 21.98 20.72
CA SER A 656 4.25 22.98 19.65
C SER A 656 5.73 23.42 19.58
N GLY A 657 6.62 22.45 19.40
CA GLY A 657 8.00 22.67 18.98
C GLY A 657 8.11 22.47 17.47
N PRO A 658 9.17 22.98 16.81
CA PRO A 658 9.35 22.90 15.35
C PRO A 658 9.57 21.47 14.81
N LEU A 659 9.40 20.45 15.66
CA LEU A 659 9.56 19.04 15.32
C LEU A 659 8.34 18.43 14.63
N GLY A 660 7.15 19.05 14.70
CA GLY A 660 6.00 18.68 13.86
C GLY A 660 6.23 18.88 12.35
N ALA A 661 7.37 19.47 11.97
CA ALA A 661 7.83 19.62 10.59
C ALA A 661 9.15 18.86 10.31
N THR A 662 9.56 17.88 11.12
CA THR A 662 10.88 17.23 10.94
C THR A 662 11.05 16.41 9.66
N GLY A 663 9.96 15.97 9.02
CA GLY A 663 10.03 15.35 7.70
C GLY A 663 10.73 16.25 6.68
N THR A 664 10.49 17.58 6.75
CA THR A 664 11.22 18.57 5.95
C THR A 664 12.40 19.19 6.68
N ALA A 665 12.38 19.39 8.00
CA ALA A 665 13.46 20.08 8.71
C ALA A 665 14.75 19.25 8.90
N VAL A 666 14.65 17.94 9.19
CA VAL A 666 15.83 17.06 9.26
C VAL A 666 16.43 16.87 7.88
N MET A 667 15.56 16.75 6.86
CA MET A 667 15.97 16.65 5.47
C MET A 667 16.61 17.96 4.98
N ALA A 668 16.08 19.13 5.34
CA ALA A 668 16.68 20.43 5.01
C ALA A 668 18.07 20.61 5.62
N ILE A 669 18.32 20.13 6.85
CA ILE A 669 19.66 20.18 7.47
C ILE A 669 20.63 19.22 6.76
N ALA A 670 20.18 18.01 6.42
CA ALA A 670 20.99 17.05 5.65
C ALA A 670 21.30 17.54 4.23
N ILE A 671 20.31 18.07 3.52
CA ILE A 671 20.44 18.66 2.18
C ILE A 671 21.32 19.91 2.21
N ALA A 672 21.19 20.78 3.22
CA ALA A 672 22.06 21.96 3.38
C ALA A 672 23.52 21.56 3.62
N ALA A 673 23.78 20.53 4.44
CA ALA A 673 25.12 20.00 4.65
C ALA A 673 25.74 19.42 3.36
N VAL A 674 24.96 18.68 2.57
CA VAL A 674 25.41 18.15 1.26
C VAL A 674 25.62 19.26 0.23
N MET A 675 24.74 20.27 0.17
CA MET A 675 24.92 21.43 -0.72
C MET A 675 26.15 22.27 -0.34
N LEU A 676 26.44 22.45 0.94
CA LEU A 676 27.67 23.13 1.39
C LEU A 676 28.94 22.38 0.94
N VAL A 677 28.92 21.04 0.98
CA VAL A 677 30.02 20.22 0.46
C VAL A 677 30.14 20.34 -1.07
N ALA A 678 29.03 20.31 -1.80
CA ALA A 678 29.02 20.49 -3.26
C ALA A 678 29.55 21.88 -3.69
N ILE A 679 29.13 22.94 -2.99
CA ILE A 679 29.62 24.32 -3.20
C ILE A 679 31.12 24.41 -2.88
N ALA A 680 31.59 23.77 -1.80
CA ALA A 680 33.01 23.72 -1.48
C ALA A 680 33.84 22.99 -2.56
N MET A 681 33.31 21.91 -3.15
CA MET A 681 33.95 21.22 -4.29
C MET A 681 33.96 22.09 -5.55
N LEU A 682 32.87 22.80 -5.87
CA LEU A 682 32.81 23.73 -7.00
C LEU A 682 33.79 24.90 -6.84
N ILE A 683 33.91 25.48 -5.64
CA ILE A 683 34.91 26.52 -5.34
C ILE A 683 36.34 25.98 -5.48
N LYS A 684 36.59 24.73 -5.06
CA LYS A 684 37.90 24.07 -5.23
C LYS A 684 38.23 23.80 -6.70
N ALA A 685 37.25 23.34 -7.49
CA ALA A 685 37.40 23.16 -8.93
C ALA A 685 37.65 24.50 -9.65
N ALA A 686 36.89 25.54 -9.33
CA ALA A 686 37.05 26.88 -9.90
C ALA A 686 38.39 27.55 -9.50
N ARG A 687 38.93 27.24 -8.31
CA ARG A 687 40.29 27.65 -7.91
C ARG A 687 41.37 26.91 -8.71
N ASN A 688 41.24 25.60 -8.88
CA ASN A 688 42.19 24.82 -9.69
C ASN A 688 42.15 25.25 -11.17
N ALA A 689 40.98 25.57 -11.72
CA ALA A 689 40.80 26.08 -13.08
C ALA A 689 41.28 27.54 -13.28
N ARG A 690 41.69 28.25 -12.22
CA ARG A 690 42.33 29.58 -12.28
C ARG A 690 43.84 29.55 -12.08
N ASN A 691 44.40 28.38 -11.77
CA ASN A 691 45.83 28.18 -11.51
C ASN A 691 46.51 27.30 -12.59
N ASN A 692 45.81 27.05 -13.71
CA ASN A 692 46.33 26.44 -14.94
C ASN A 692 46.19 27.45 -16.08
#